data_AF-A0AAW4PVY8-F1
#
_entry.id   AF-A0AAW4PVY8-F1
#
_cell.length_a   1.000
_cell.length_b   1.000
_cell.length_c   1.000
_cell.angle_alpha   90.00
_cell.angle_beta   90.00
_cell.angle_gamma   90.00
#
_symmetry.space_group_name_H-M   'P 1'
#
loop_
_entity.id
_entity.type
_entity.pdbx_description
1 polymer ?
#
loop_
_entity_poly.entity_id
_entity_poly.type
_entity_poly.pdbx_seq_one_letter_code
_entity_poly.pdbx_strand_id
1 'polypeptide(L)'
;MSPPTGTDDGAAVPDGGTIVYDLAAECTADDVEEGARYRATVNGVVDYGVFVDLSEEVSGLVHSSNLLGAYEVGDDLVVELGEVRPDGDLSFEEVRLTDYEEEHVPHGTAADVTDLGGETGDTVVVEGQVVQIKQTGGPTVFQVRDGTGIVPCAAFEEAGVRAYPDVEMDDVVRVSGRAEERDGGVQVEVDSLTVLEGDEAAAVETELDEALAAAAEPTDIDPLVEWPAFEKLWDDLRDVATELRKTVLEGRPIRMRHHADGDGLCASVPLQVALERFIADHYEDGDAPQHLLKRLPSKAPYYEMEDVTRDLNFALEDRTRHGQKLPLVLMLDNGSTEEDTPAYRNLRHYDIPVVVVDHHHPDPEAVEPLIEQHVNPYLHGEDYRITTGMLCVELARMIDPDLTDDLQHVPAVAGLSDRSEAEAMGDYLDLASEKGYDESDLRDIGEALDYATHWLRYSSGEQLISDVLNVDSDDRDRHGELVDFLAEKAERDVEEQLDAAMSHVEHERLDNGAHLYQIDVENHAHRFTYPAPGKTTGEIHDRKVAETGDPVITIGYGPDFAVLRSDGVRLDIPRYVSELTEEVDGGGVSGGGHLVVGSIKFVSGMRDAVIEALVEKMADAELDEELGSSTALPEEV
;
A
#
# COMPACT_ATOMS: atom_id res chain seq x y z
N MET A 1 -60.46 46.43 -45.09
CA MET A 1 -59.81 47.68 -44.62
C MET A 1 -59.11 47.32 -43.32
N SER A 2 -57.78 47.32 -43.31
CA SER A 2 -56.89 47.12 -42.14
C SER A 2 -56.77 48.43 -41.29
N PRO A 3 -55.85 48.55 -40.30
CA PRO A 3 -56.07 48.50 -38.84
C PRO A 3 -55.70 49.86 -38.15
N PRO A 4 -55.37 49.96 -36.82
CA PRO A 4 -53.98 49.71 -36.37
C PRO A 4 -53.74 49.22 -34.89
N THR A 5 -52.58 48.57 -34.67
CA THR A 5 -51.58 48.63 -33.54
C THR A 5 -52.04 48.71 -32.07
N GLY A 6 -51.47 48.04 -31.06
CA GLY A 6 -50.12 47.51 -30.77
C GLY A 6 -49.88 47.59 -29.24
N THR A 7 -48.86 46.90 -28.75
CA THR A 7 -48.34 46.75 -27.36
C THR A 7 -49.13 45.82 -26.44
N ASP A 8 -48.70 44.57 -26.37
CA ASP A 8 -48.82 43.77 -25.15
C ASP A 8 -47.39 43.56 -24.65
N ASP A 9 -47.15 44.05 -23.44
CA ASP A 9 -45.86 44.04 -22.78
C ASP A 9 -45.50 42.58 -22.45
N GLY A 10 -44.31 42.14 -22.90
CA GLY A 10 -43.72 40.89 -22.45
C GLY A 10 -43.68 40.89 -20.93
N ALA A 11 -44.41 39.96 -20.32
CA ALA A 11 -44.47 39.85 -18.88
C ALA A 11 -43.07 39.51 -18.35
N ALA A 12 -42.46 40.44 -17.64
CA ALA A 12 -41.30 40.17 -16.81
C ALA A 12 -41.72 39.18 -15.70
N VAL A 13 -41.22 37.96 -15.77
CA VAL A 13 -41.33 36.95 -14.69
C VAL A 13 -40.18 37.22 -13.70
N PRO A 14 -40.37 37.06 -12.38
CA PRO A 14 -39.36 37.45 -11.40
C PRO A 14 -38.08 36.61 -11.52
N ASP A 15 -36.95 37.30 -11.73
CA ASP A 15 -35.59 36.80 -11.89
C ASP A 15 -35.00 36.25 -10.57
N GLY A 16 -35.12 34.94 -10.37
CA GLY A 16 -34.41 34.18 -9.33
C GLY A 16 -34.72 32.69 -9.48
N GLY A 17 -33.78 31.94 -10.06
CA GLY A 17 -33.91 30.49 -10.29
C GLY A 17 -34.39 30.09 -11.70
N THR A 18 -34.18 30.91 -12.73
CA THR A 18 -34.40 30.47 -14.12
C THR A 18 -33.13 29.81 -14.63
N ILE A 19 -33.26 28.57 -15.09
CA ILE A 19 -32.14 27.79 -15.64
C ILE A 19 -32.13 27.95 -17.17
N VAL A 20 -30.93 28.15 -17.71
CA VAL A 20 -30.62 28.08 -19.15
C VAL A 20 -29.60 26.97 -19.34
N TYR A 21 -29.93 25.98 -20.16
CA TYR A 21 -29.05 24.85 -20.41
C TYR A 21 -28.02 25.18 -21.50
N ASP A 22 -26.77 24.85 -21.26
CA ASP A 22 -25.68 24.90 -22.24
C ASP A 22 -25.31 23.46 -22.62
N LEU A 23 -25.54 23.07 -23.87
CA LEU A 23 -25.33 21.69 -24.31
C LEU A 23 -23.86 21.44 -24.65
N ALA A 24 -23.36 20.28 -24.27
CA ALA A 24 -22.10 19.77 -24.80
C ALA A 24 -22.21 19.59 -26.33
N ALA A 25 -21.07 19.67 -27.02
CA ALA A 25 -21.00 19.62 -28.47
C ALA A 25 -21.60 18.32 -29.05
N GLU A 26 -21.51 17.23 -28.29
CA GLU A 26 -21.89 15.86 -28.63
C GLU A 26 -23.37 15.57 -28.32
N CYS A 27 -24.07 16.48 -27.63
CA CYS A 27 -25.48 16.30 -27.30
C CYS A 27 -26.33 16.15 -28.56
N THR A 28 -27.35 15.31 -28.46
CA THR A 28 -28.28 14.95 -29.52
C THR A 28 -29.69 15.43 -29.22
N ALA A 29 -30.63 15.17 -30.12
CA ALA A 29 -32.04 15.52 -29.90
C ALA A 29 -32.69 14.78 -28.71
N ASP A 30 -32.05 13.71 -28.21
CA ASP A 30 -32.51 12.99 -27.02
C ASP A 30 -32.14 13.74 -25.71
N ASP A 31 -31.22 14.71 -25.79
CA ASP A 31 -30.73 15.51 -24.65
C ASP A 31 -31.48 16.86 -24.51
N VAL A 32 -32.53 17.10 -25.32
CA VAL A 32 -33.35 18.32 -25.26
C VAL A 32 -34.80 18.04 -24.88
N GLU A 33 -35.37 18.93 -24.06
CA GLU A 33 -36.74 18.84 -23.56
C GLU A 33 -37.59 20.03 -24.04
N GLU A 34 -38.80 19.74 -24.53
CA GLU A 34 -39.77 20.79 -24.89
C GLU A 34 -40.11 21.67 -23.67
N GLY A 35 -40.04 22.99 -23.85
CA GLY A 35 -40.29 24.00 -22.83
C GLY A 35 -39.06 24.41 -22.02
N ALA A 36 -37.92 23.72 -22.17
CA ALA A 36 -36.66 24.11 -21.58
C ALA A 36 -35.99 25.24 -22.38
N ARG A 37 -35.07 25.97 -21.72
CA ARG A 37 -34.36 27.11 -22.30
C ARG A 37 -32.90 26.75 -22.50
N TYR A 38 -32.35 27.15 -23.63
CA TYR A 38 -31.03 26.78 -24.06
C TYR A 38 -30.23 27.99 -24.51
N ARG A 39 -28.92 27.95 -24.28
CA ARG A 39 -27.98 28.82 -24.96
C ARG A 39 -27.82 28.33 -26.39
N ALA A 40 -27.89 29.24 -27.35
CA ALA A 40 -27.82 28.91 -28.77
C ALA A 40 -26.95 29.89 -29.53
N THR A 41 -26.20 29.38 -30.52
CA THR A 41 -25.38 30.20 -31.42
C THR A 41 -26.03 30.27 -32.79
N VAL A 42 -26.12 31.48 -33.37
CA VAL A 42 -26.67 31.65 -34.72
C VAL A 42 -25.74 31.07 -35.78
N ASN A 43 -26.22 30.10 -36.56
CA ASN A 43 -25.44 29.51 -37.66
C ASN A 43 -25.85 30.05 -39.05
N GLY A 44 -27.04 30.64 -39.15
CA GLY A 44 -27.60 31.04 -40.45
C GLY A 44 -28.78 32.00 -40.32
N VAL A 45 -28.78 33.04 -41.15
CA VAL A 45 -29.84 34.07 -41.15
C VAL A 45 -30.59 34.05 -42.48
N VAL A 46 -31.92 33.96 -42.42
CA VAL A 46 -32.80 33.93 -43.60
C VAL A 46 -33.97 34.91 -43.44
N ASP A 47 -34.68 35.21 -44.54
CA ASP A 47 -35.76 36.22 -44.54
C ASP A 47 -36.91 35.91 -43.56
N TYR A 48 -37.10 34.65 -43.18
CA TYR A 48 -38.21 34.20 -42.33
C TYR A 48 -37.79 33.82 -40.91
N GLY A 49 -36.50 33.91 -40.56
CA GLY A 49 -36.02 33.50 -39.23
C GLY A 49 -34.50 33.33 -39.18
N VAL A 50 -34.03 32.80 -38.07
CA VAL A 50 -32.62 32.55 -37.79
C VAL A 50 -32.47 31.09 -37.36
N PHE A 51 -31.51 30.39 -37.98
CA PHE A 51 -31.11 29.06 -37.59
C PHE A 51 -30.07 29.15 -36.49
N VAL A 52 -30.25 28.33 -35.46
CA VAL A 52 -29.41 28.30 -34.27
C VAL A 52 -28.97 26.87 -33.98
N ASP A 53 -27.74 26.74 -33.50
CA ASP A 53 -27.17 25.49 -33.01
C ASP A 53 -27.17 25.52 -31.48
N LEU A 54 -27.64 24.42 -30.88
CA LEU A 54 -27.47 24.14 -29.45
C LEU A 54 -26.22 23.27 -29.22
N SER A 55 -25.92 22.36 -30.15
CA SER A 55 -24.72 21.51 -30.17
C SER A 55 -24.28 21.25 -31.63
N GLU A 56 -23.27 20.42 -31.88
CA GLU A 56 -22.87 20.07 -33.25
C GLU A 56 -23.94 19.24 -33.99
N GLU A 57 -24.76 18.49 -33.25
CA GLU A 57 -25.80 17.61 -33.79
C GLU A 57 -27.22 18.17 -33.60
N VAL A 58 -27.41 19.18 -32.74
CA VAL A 58 -28.72 19.78 -32.43
C VAL A 58 -28.82 21.19 -33.01
N SER A 59 -29.67 21.34 -34.03
CA SER A 59 -29.96 22.63 -34.65
C SER A 59 -31.47 22.84 -34.83
N GLY A 60 -31.89 24.10 -34.90
CA GLY A 60 -33.29 24.43 -35.19
C GLY A 60 -33.50 25.87 -35.63
N LEU A 61 -34.76 26.26 -35.73
CA LEU A 61 -35.15 27.55 -36.29
C LEU A 61 -35.91 28.41 -35.27
N VAL A 62 -35.44 29.63 -35.06
CA VAL A 62 -36.20 30.71 -34.44
C VAL A 62 -36.91 31.49 -35.56
N HIS A 63 -38.23 31.40 -35.64
CA HIS A 63 -38.99 32.12 -36.66
C HIS A 63 -38.95 33.64 -36.41
N SER A 64 -38.97 34.44 -37.47
CA SER A 64 -38.90 35.92 -37.40
C SER A 64 -39.96 36.59 -36.54
N SER A 65 -41.10 35.94 -36.29
CA SER A 65 -42.14 36.42 -35.37
C SER A 65 -41.77 36.27 -33.90
N ASN A 66 -40.82 35.38 -33.60
CA ASN A 66 -40.40 34.99 -32.26
C ASN A 66 -39.01 35.55 -31.91
N LEU A 67 -38.41 36.33 -32.82
CA LEU A 67 -37.18 37.09 -32.57
C LEU A 67 -37.51 38.45 -31.96
N LEU A 68 -36.74 38.84 -30.94
CA LEU A 68 -36.80 40.13 -30.27
C LEU A 68 -35.74 41.10 -30.81
N GLY A 69 -34.80 40.61 -31.62
CA GLY A 69 -33.67 41.34 -32.18
C GLY A 69 -33.37 41.02 -33.66
N ALA A 70 -32.28 41.62 -34.15
CA ALA A 70 -31.67 41.26 -35.43
C ALA A 70 -30.29 40.69 -35.14
N TYR A 71 -29.94 39.60 -35.81
CA TYR A 71 -28.77 38.79 -35.53
C TYR A 71 -27.91 38.56 -36.78
N GLU A 72 -26.62 38.37 -36.56
CA GLU A 72 -25.64 37.91 -37.54
C GLU A 72 -25.15 36.49 -37.17
N VAL A 73 -24.52 35.80 -38.12
CA VAL A 73 -23.94 34.47 -37.86
C VAL A 73 -22.83 34.59 -36.81
N GLY A 74 -22.90 33.76 -35.78
CA GLY A 74 -22.02 33.75 -34.62
C GLY A 74 -22.54 34.55 -33.42
N ASP A 75 -23.73 35.15 -33.49
CA ASP A 75 -24.34 35.79 -32.31
C ASP A 75 -24.94 34.74 -31.36
N ASP A 76 -24.84 34.97 -30.05
CA ASP A 76 -25.45 34.15 -29.01
C ASP A 76 -26.83 34.67 -28.60
N LEU A 77 -27.77 33.77 -28.31
CA LEU A 77 -29.09 34.07 -27.75
C LEU A 77 -29.61 32.93 -26.88
N VAL A 78 -30.55 33.26 -25.99
CA VAL A 78 -31.29 32.26 -25.20
C VAL A 78 -32.59 31.94 -25.93
N VAL A 79 -32.84 30.65 -26.14
CA VAL A 79 -34.01 30.15 -26.83
C VAL A 79 -34.79 29.16 -25.98
N GLU A 80 -36.12 29.21 -26.02
CA GLU A 80 -36.99 28.17 -25.45
C GLU A 80 -37.39 27.19 -26.55
N LEU A 81 -37.22 25.87 -26.32
CA LEU A 81 -37.67 24.85 -27.26
C LEU A 81 -39.19 24.76 -27.23
N GLY A 82 -39.85 25.23 -28.27
CA GLY A 82 -41.32 25.31 -28.32
C GLY A 82 -42.00 24.03 -28.81
N GLU A 83 -41.47 23.42 -29.87
CA GLU A 83 -42.05 22.21 -30.48
C GLU A 83 -40.98 21.42 -31.22
N VAL A 84 -40.97 20.09 -31.01
CA VAL A 84 -40.27 19.11 -31.84
C VAL A 84 -41.24 18.62 -32.92
N ARG A 85 -40.96 18.95 -34.18
CA ARG A 85 -41.85 18.61 -35.29
C ARG A 85 -41.79 17.12 -35.65
N PRO A 86 -42.82 16.57 -36.33
CA PRO A 86 -42.86 15.16 -36.71
C PRO A 86 -41.76 14.68 -37.66
N ASP A 87 -41.07 15.61 -38.33
CA ASP A 87 -39.92 15.38 -39.20
C ASP A 87 -38.57 15.50 -38.47
N GLY A 88 -38.58 15.82 -37.17
CA GLY A 88 -37.40 15.99 -36.33
C GLY A 88 -36.91 17.43 -36.22
N ASP A 89 -37.52 18.38 -36.96
CA ASP A 89 -37.13 19.78 -36.93
C ASP A 89 -37.50 20.44 -35.58
N LEU A 90 -36.54 21.15 -34.97
CA LEU A 90 -36.75 21.88 -33.71
C LEU A 90 -37.17 23.33 -33.97
N SER A 91 -38.25 23.76 -33.28
CA SER A 91 -38.76 25.13 -33.35
C SER A 91 -38.51 25.86 -32.04
N PHE A 92 -37.85 27.01 -32.13
CA PHE A 92 -37.41 27.78 -30.98
C PHE A 92 -38.08 29.17 -30.89
N GLU A 93 -38.16 29.71 -29.68
CA GLU A 93 -38.60 31.09 -29.41
C GLU A 93 -37.51 31.84 -28.63
N GLU A 94 -37.15 33.08 -29.04
CA GLU A 94 -36.15 33.86 -28.30
C GLU A 94 -36.73 34.35 -26.97
N VAL A 95 -35.99 34.15 -25.89
CA VAL A 95 -36.33 34.64 -24.55
C VAL A 95 -35.26 35.62 -24.07
N ARG A 96 -35.69 36.74 -23.46
CA ARG A 96 -34.79 37.64 -22.75
C ARG A 96 -34.92 37.44 -21.26
N LEU A 97 -33.81 37.07 -20.65
CA LEU A 97 -33.66 36.89 -19.21
C LEU A 97 -32.74 37.98 -18.67
N THR A 98 -33.04 38.51 -17.48
CA THR A 98 -32.21 39.55 -16.85
C THR A 98 -31.17 38.95 -15.93
N ASP A 99 -31.56 37.91 -15.18
CA ASP A 99 -30.66 37.07 -14.39
C ASP A 99 -31.09 35.59 -14.55
N TYR A 100 -30.15 34.72 -14.89
CA TYR A 100 -30.37 33.27 -15.02
C TYR A 100 -29.13 32.52 -14.52
N GLU A 101 -29.33 31.25 -14.21
CA GLU A 101 -28.26 30.29 -13.90
C GLU A 101 -28.07 29.41 -15.13
N GLU A 102 -26.81 29.24 -15.54
CA GLU A 102 -26.46 28.40 -16.70
C GLU A 102 -26.10 27.01 -16.17
N GLU A 103 -26.74 25.98 -16.71
CA GLU A 103 -26.50 24.58 -16.31
C GLU A 103 -25.98 23.81 -17.52
N HIS A 104 -24.79 23.23 -17.41
CA HIS A 104 -24.17 22.50 -18.51
C HIS A 104 -24.76 21.09 -18.61
N VAL A 105 -25.19 20.70 -19.81
CA VAL A 105 -25.78 19.38 -20.09
C VAL A 105 -24.76 18.53 -20.84
N PRO A 106 -24.18 17.49 -20.21
CA PRO A 106 -23.33 16.53 -20.90
C PRO A 106 -24.15 15.54 -21.74
N HIS A 107 -23.52 14.93 -22.74
CA HIS A 107 -24.11 13.82 -23.48
C HIS A 107 -23.87 12.49 -22.75
N GLY A 108 -24.93 11.71 -22.52
CA GLY A 108 -24.85 10.39 -21.90
C GLY A 108 -25.53 10.29 -20.53
N THR A 109 -25.49 9.10 -19.95
CA THR A 109 -26.11 8.82 -18.64
C THR A 109 -25.07 8.97 -17.54
N ALA A 110 -25.38 9.72 -16.48
CA ALA A 110 -24.55 9.77 -15.29
C ALA A 110 -24.40 8.35 -14.70
N ALA A 111 -23.17 7.93 -14.44
CA ALA A 111 -22.86 6.59 -13.96
C ALA A 111 -21.70 6.62 -12.96
N ASP A 112 -21.84 5.82 -11.91
CA ASP A 112 -20.75 5.53 -10.98
C ASP A 112 -19.83 4.46 -11.59
N VAL A 113 -18.55 4.48 -11.24
CA VAL A 113 -17.52 3.55 -11.75
C VAL A 113 -17.93 2.10 -11.53
N THR A 114 -18.46 1.75 -10.35
CA THR A 114 -18.88 0.38 -10.04
C THR A 114 -20.03 -0.13 -10.91
N ASP A 115 -20.81 0.76 -11.53
CA ASP A 115 -21.94 0.41 -12.39
C ASP A 115 -21.56 0.32 -13.88
N LEU A 116 -20.37 0.79 -14.27
CA LEU A 116 -19.93 0.85 -15.67
C LEU A 116 -19.89 -0.51 -16.38
N GLY A 117 -19.68 -1.61 -15.65
CA GLY A 117 -19.77 -2.96 -16.20
C GLY A 117 -21.13 -3.29 -16.78
N GLY A 118 -22.20 -2.69 -16.25
CA GLY A 118 -23.57 -2.83 -16.75
C GLY A 118 -23.88 -1.95 -17.97
N GLU A 119 -23.14 -0.86 -18.14
CA GLU A 119 -23.34 0.19 -19.15
C GLU A 119 -22.36 0.05 -20.34
N THR A 120 -21.71 -1.11 -20.47
CA THR A 120 -20.75 -1.35 -21.56
C THR A 120 -21.42 -1.21 -22.94
N GLY A 121 -20.87 -0.31 -23.75
CA GLY A 121 -21.33 0.02 -25.09
C GLY A 121 -22.18 1.29 -25.16
N ASP A 122 -22.64 1.80 -24.01
CA ASP A 122 -23.41 3.02 -23.86
C ASP A 122 -22.50 4.24 -23.59
N THR A 123 -23.05 5.44 -23.80
CA THR A 123 -22.36 6.70 -23.49
C THR A 123 -22.68 7.10 -22.06
N VAL A 124 -21.64 7.26 -21.25
CA VAL A 124 -21.71 7.54 -19.82
C VAL A 124 -21.07 8.88 -19.49
N VAL A 125 -21.48 9.46 -18.37
CA VAL A 125 -20.89 10.66 -17.78
C VAL A 125 -20.37 10.30 -16.40
N VAL A 126 -19.06 10.48 -16.19
CA VAL A 126 -18.38 10.24 -14.92
C VAL A 126 -17.82 11.57 -14.42
N GLU A 127 -18.21 11.96 -13.21
CA GLU A 127 -17.62 13.09 -12.50
C GLU A 127 -16.69 12.57 -11.44
N GLY A 128 -15.48 13.13 -11.37
CA GLY A 128 -14.49 12.61 -10.46
C GLY A 128 -13.19 13.38 -10.47
N GLN A 129 -12.23 12.92 -9.68
CA GLN A 129 -10.90 13.51 -9.57
C GLN A 129 -9.88 12.72 -10.38
N VAL A 130 -9.00 13.42 -11.10
CA VAL A 130 -7.89 12.81 -11.81
C VAL A 130 -6.79 12.37 -10.83
N VAL A 131 -6.62 11.06 -10.65
CA VAL A 131 -5.63 10.50 -9.72
C VAL A 131 -4.34 10.03 -10.39
N GLN A 132 -4.31 9.91 -11.72
CA GLN A 132 -3.13 9.59 -12.51
C GLN A 132 -3.29 10.05 -13.96
N ILE A 133 -2.20 10.54 -14.59
CA ILE A 133 -2.16 10.87 -16.02
C ILE A 133 -1.01 10.12 -16.69
N LYS A 134 -1.33 9.17 -17.57
CA LYS A 134 -0.35 8.35 -18.29
C LYS A 134 -0.38 8.65 -19.79
N GLN A 135 0.67 9.32 -20.27
CA GLN A 135 0.88 9.46 -21.72
C GLN A 135 1.40 8.16 -22.31
N THR A 136 0.62 7.52 -23.18
CA THR A 136 1.06 6.32 -23.90
C THR A 136 1.60 6.68 -25.29
N GLY A 137 2.03 5.66 -26.05
CA GLY A 137 2.34 5.84 -27.48
C GLY A 137 1.11 6.09 -28.37
N GLY A 138 -0.10 5.86 -27.84
CA GLY A 138 -1.39 6.17 -28.46
C GLY A 138 -2.12 7.23 -27.64
N PRO A 139 -3.21 6.87 -26.92
CA PRO A 139 -4.00 7.82 -26.15
C PRO A 139 -3.27 8.34 -24.90
N THR A 140 -3.74 9.47 -24.38
CA THR A 140 -3.52 9.88 -23.00
C THR A 140 -4.57 9.17 -22.14
N VAL A 141 -4.14 8.47 -21.10
CA VAL A 141 -5.04 7.78 -20.17
C VAL A 141 -5.08 8.57 -18.87
N PHE A 142 -6.27 9.00 -18.47
CA PHE A 142 -6.56 9.63 -17.19
C PHE A 142 -7.21 8.59 -16.28
N GLN A 143 -6.65 8.31 -15.11
CA GLN A 143 -7.36 7.52 -14.10
C GLN A 143 -8.24 8.49 -13.31
N VAL A 144 -9.55 8.30 -13.39
CA VAL A 144 -10.55 9.18 -12.76
C VAL A 144 -11.26 8.42 -11.65
N ARG A 145 -11.34 9.06 -10.48
CA ARG A 145 -11.99 8.54 -9.28
C ARG A 145 -13.29 9.28 -9.01
N ASP A 146 -14.40 8.57 -8.95
CA ASP A 146 -15.75 9.11 -8.70
C ASP A 146 -16.25 8.89 -7.24
N GLY A 147 -15.47 8.19 -6.42
CA GLY A 147 -15.83 7.84 -5.04
C GLY A 147 -16.30 6.40 -4.85
N THR A 148 -16.69 5.71 -5.93
CA THR A 148 -17.03 4.27 -5.92
C THR A 148 -15.89 3.41 -6.43
N GLY A 149 -15.07 3.95 -7.34
CA GLY A 149 -13.90 3.27 -7.88
C GLY A 149 -13.02 4.19 -8.70
N ILE A 150 -12.10 3.60 -9.46
CA ILE A 150 -11.19 4.30 -10.36
C ILE A 150 -11.26 3.66 -11.74
N VAL A 151 -11.59 4.48 -12.73
CA VAL A 151 -11.73 4.06 -14.13
C VAL A 151 -10.68 4.72 -15.02
N PRO A 152 -10.08 3.98 -15.96
CA PRO A 152 -9.26 4.57 -17.01
C PRO A 152 -10.15 5.27 -18.05
N CYS A 153 -9.92 6.55 -18.27
CA CYS A 153 -10.50 7.37 -19.31
C CYS A 153 -9.45 7.61 -20.41
N ALA A 154 -9.60 6.94 -21.55
CA ALA A 154 -8.67 7.03 -22.68
C ALA A 154 -9.10 8.13 -23.66
N ALA A 155 -8.28 9.17 -23.79
CA ALA A 155 -8.50 10.26 -24.73
C ALA A 155 -7.46 10.21 -25.86
N PHE A 156 -7.91 10.33 -27.10
CA PHE A 156 -7.05 10.29 -28.28
C PHE A 156 -7.18 11.54 -29.15
N GLU A 157 -6.06 12.26 -29.31
CA GLU A 157 -5.94 13.39 -30.24
C GLU A 157 -5.14 12.95 -31.49
N GLU A 158 -3.85 12.69 -31.31
CA GLU A 158 -2.94 12.13 -32.31
C GLU A 158 -1.89 11.24 -31.61
N ALA A 159 -1.27 10.34 -32.35
CA ALA A 159 -0.26 9.43 -31.79
C ALA A 159 0.92 10.19 -31.14
N GLY A 160 1.06 10.04 -29.81
CA GLY A 160 2.10 10.68 -29.02
C GLY A 160 1.86 12.16 -28.69
N VAL A 161 0.67 12.69 -29.00
CA VAL A 161 0.21 14.01 -28.56
C VAL A 161 -0.63 13.83 -27.30
N ARG A 162 -0.43 14.71 -26.32
CA ARG A 162 -1.23 14.73 -25.09
C ARG A 162 -2.60 15.32 -25.39
N ALA A 163 -3.65 14.52 -25.23
CA ALA A 163 -5.03 15.02 -25.21
C ALA A 163 -5.25 15.82 -23.91
N TYR A 164 -6.06 16.87 -23.98
CA TYR A 164 -6.40 17.74 -22.84
C TYR A 164 -5.15 18.19 -22.04
N PRO A 165 -4.24 18.96 -22.65
CA PRO A 165 -2.97 19.35 -22.02
C PRO A 165 -3.13 20.23 -20.78
N ASP A 166 -4.28 20.89 -20.64
CA ASP A 166 -4.60 21.80 -19.53
C ASP A 166 -5.13 21.05 -18.29
N VAL A 167 -5.48 19.77 -18.40
CA VAL A 167 -5.91 18.93 -17.27
C VAL A 167 -4.69 18.48 -16.48
N GLU A 168 -4.65 18.77 -15.19
CA GLU A 168 -3.60 18.40 -14.26
C GLU A 168 -4.03 17.28 -13.29
N MET A 169 -3.08 16.80 -12.50
CA MET A 169 -3.37 15.87 -11.41
C MET A 169 -4.21 16.56 -10.35
N ASP A 170 -5.09 15.81 -9.71
CA ASP A 170 -6.01 16.27 -8.66
C ASP A 170 -7.11 17.24 -9.14
N ASP A 171 -7.16 17.56 -10.44
CA ASP A 171 -8.29 18.27 -11.05
C ASP A 171 -9.58 17.47 -10.94
N VAL A 172 -10.66 18.17 -10.65
CA VAL A 172 -12.02 17.64 -10.67
C VAL A 172 -12.57 17.80 -12.08
N VAL A 173 -12.99 16.71 -12.68
CA VAL A 173 -13.36 16.63 -14.10
C VAL A 173 -14.71 16.00 -14.28
N ARG A 174 -15.39 16.40 -15.34
CA ARG A 174 -16.50 15.68 -15.96
C ARG A 174 -16.01 15.04 -17.24
N VAL A 175 -16.16 13.72 -17.34
CA VAL A 175 -15.81 12.92 -18.52
C VAL A 175 -17.10 12.39 -19.13
N SER A 176 -17.33 12.69 -20.40
CA SER A 176 -18.35 12.02 -21.22
C SER A 176 -17.65 11.14 -22.24
N GLY A 177 -18.11 9.91 -22.39
CA GLY A 177 -17.53 8.99 -23.34
C GLY A 177 -18.19 7.63 -23.34
N ARG A 178 -17.70 6.75 -24.19
CA ARG A 178 -18.25 5.41 -24.36
C ARG A 178 -17.59 4.42 -23.44
N ALA A 179 -18.36 3.71 -22.63
CA ALA A 179 -17.85 2.61 -21.81
C ALA A 179 -17.53 1.39 -22.70
N GLU A 180 -16.29 0.90 -22.67
CA GLU A 180 -15.85 -0.28 -23.42
C GLU A 180 -15.07 -1.25 -22.51
N GLU A 181 -15.22 -2.56 -22.74
CA GLU A 181 -14.46 -3.59 -22.04
C GLU A 181 -13.02 -3.65 -22.58
N ARG A 182 -12.03 -3.57 -21.68
CA ARG A 182 -10.62 -3.61 -22.02
C ARG A 182 -9.79 -4.23 -20.90
N ASP A 183 -8.90 -5.15 -21.28
CA ASP A 183 -7.92 -5.78 -20.38
C ASP A 183 -8.52 -6.41 -19.10
N GLY A 184 -9.80 -6.79 -19.15
CA GLY A 184 -10.50 -7.46 -18.04
C GLY A 184 -11.34 -6.54 -17.16
N GLY A 185 -11.38 -5.23 -17.41
CA GLY A 185 -12.28 -4.28 -16.78
C GLY A 185 -12.86 -3.26 -17.78
N VAL A 186 -13.46 -2.19 -17.28
CA VAL A 186 -14.09 -1.14 -18.10
C VAL A 186 -13.18 0.06 -18.30
N GLN A 187 -13.21 0.62 -19.49
CA GLN A 187 -12.52 1.86 -19.83
C GLN A 187 -13.51 2.82 -20.51
N VAL A 188 -13.45 4.10 -20.20
CA VAL A 188 -14.21 5.13 -20.91
C VAL A 188 -13.36 5.66 -22.08
N GLU A 189 -13.80 5.43 -23.31
CA GLU A 189 -13.25 6.09 -24.50
C GLU A 189 -13.81 7.51 -24.53
N VAL A 190 -12.96 8.50 -24.27
CA VAL A 190 -13.36 9.89 -23.98
C VAL A 190 -13.78 10.60 -25.25
N ASP A 191 -15.04 11.09 -25.26
CA ASP A 191 -15.53 12.01 -26.27
C ASP A 191 -15.26 13.46 -25.82
N SER A 192 -15.63 13.81 -24.58
CA SER A 192 -15.35 15.12 -23.99
C SER A 192 -14.85 15.03 -22.53
N LEU A 193 -13.94 15.93 -22.17
CA LEU A 193 -13.39 16.05 -20.83
C LEU A 193 -13.30 17.53 -20.45
N THR A 194 -13.97 17.90 -19.36
CA THR A 194 -14.04 19.28 -18.86
C THR A 194 -13.56 19.33 -17.41
N VAL A 195 -12.68 20.29 -17.10
CA VAL A 195 -12.31 20.61 -15.71
C VAL A 195 -13.43 21.43 -15.09
N LEU A 196 -13.96 20.99 -13.96
CA LEU A 196 -14.99 21.69 -13.21
C LEU A 196 -14.35 22.81 -12.38
N GLU A 197 -15.05 23.93 -12.25
CA GLU A 197 -14.59 25.08 -11.47
C GLU A 197 -15.71 25.62 -10.55
N GLY A 198 -15.32 26.36 -9.51
CA GLY A 198 -16.27 27.09 -8.67
C GLY A 198 -17.17 26.19 -7.81
N ASP A 199 -18.46 26.52 -7.75
CA ASP A 199 -19.43 25.84 -6.89
C ASP A 199 -19.70 24.38 -7.34
N GLU A 200 -19.58 24.10 -8.64
CA GLU A 200 -19.77 22.77 -9.21
C GLU A 200 -18.62 21.82 -8.78
N ALA A 201 -17.37 22.27 -8.94
CA ALA A 201 -16.22 21.52 -8.44
C ALA A 201 -16.30 21.26 -6.94
N ALA A 202 -16.66 22.27 -6.15
CA ALA A 202 -16.76 22.14 -4.69
C ALA A 202 -17.86 21.14 -4.25
N ALA A 203 -18.94 21.02 -5.01
CA ALA A 203 -19.99 20.02 -4.75
C ALA A 203 -19.43 18.61 -4.97
N VAL A 204 -18.80 18.37 -6.13
CA VAL A 204 -18.18 17.07 -6.45
C VAL A 204 -17.07 16.73 -5.47
N GLU A 205 -16.18 17.67 -5.10
CA GLU A 205 -15.13 17.44 -4.09
C GLU A 205 -15.71 16.98 -2.76
N THR A 206 -16.81 17.60 -2.31
CA THR A 206 -17.46 17.24 -1.05
C THR A 206 -17.99 15.80 -1.11
N GLU A 207 -18.63 15.42 -2.22
CA GLU A 207 -19.15 14.08 -2.43
C GLU A 207 -18.02 13.05 -2.50
N LEU A 208 -16.92 13.36 -3.21
CA LEU A 208 -15.73 12.53 -3.31
C LEU A 208 -15.06 12.31 -1.95
N ASP A 209 -14.93 13.36 -1.13
CA ASP A 209 -14.33 13.27 0.20
C ASP A 209 -15.17 12.42 1.15
N GLU A 210 -16.50 12.57 1.12
CA GLU A 210 -17.43 11.75 1.90
C GLU A 210 -17.39 10.27 1.46
N ALA A 211 -17.37 10.01 0.16
CA ALA A 211 -17.27 8.67 -0.41
C ALA A 211 -15.92 8.01 -0.07
N LEU A 212 -14.81 8.75 -0.22
CA LEU A 212 -13.47 8.29 0.14
C LEU A 212 -13.39 7.90 1.62
N ALA A 213 -13.90 8.76 2.51
CA ALA A 213 -13.90 8.47 3.95
C ALA A 213 -14.71 7.21 4.28
N ALA A 214 -15.86 7.02 3.64
CA ALA A 214 -16.68 5.82 3.84
C ALA A 214 -16.02 4.55 3.30
N ALA A 215 -15.40 4.60 2.11
CA ALA A 215 -14.74 3.45 1.50
C ALA A 215 -13.41 3.08 2.19
N ALA A 216 -12.73 4.07 2.77
CA ALA A 216 -11.49 3.88 3.53
C ALA A 216 -11.71 3.23 4.91
N GLU A 217 -12.92 3.29 5.48
CA GLU A 217 -13.21 2.66 6.77
C GLU A 217 -12.96 1.13 6.68
N PRO A 218 -12.10 0.57 7.54
CA PRO A 218 -11.81 -0.85 7.57
C PRO A 218 -13.00 -1.66 8.12
N THR A 219 -12.99 -2.96 7.83
CA THR A 219 -14.03 -3.87 8.34
C THR A 219 -13.85 -4.13 9.84
N ASP A 220 -14.94 -4.07 10.59
CA ASP A 220 -15.00 -4.55 11.97
C ASP A 220 -14.84 -6.08 12.00
N ILE A 221 -13.74 -6.56 12.57
CA ILE A 221 -13.45 -7.98 12.71
C ILE A 221 -13.45 -8.42 14.18
N ASP A 222 -13.81 -9.68 14.41
CA ASP A 222 -13.53 -10.34 15.68
C ASP A 222 -12.06 -10.81 15.70
N PRO A 223 -11.33 -10.63 16.82
CA PRO A 223 -9.96 -11.14 16.98
C PRO A 223 -9.87 -12.64 16.68
N LEU A 224 -8.77 -13.09 16.08
CA LEU A 224 -8.51 -14.54 15.96
C LEU A 224 -8.37 -15.19 17.35
N VAL A 225 -7.71 -14.50 18.26
CA VAL A 225 -7.50 -14.93 19.65
C VAL A 225 -7.83 -13.78 20.60
N GLU A 226 -8.59 -14.07 21.66
CA GLU A 226 -8.88 -13.09 22.72
C GLU A 226 -7.63 -12.90 23.60
N TRP A 227 -6.88 -11.81 23.36
CA TRP A 227 -5.63 -11.55 24.07
C TRP A 227 -5.56 -10.11 24.60
N PRO A 228 -5.65 -9.88 25.94
CA PRO A 228 -5.69 -8.54 26.52
C PRO A 228 -4.47 -7.64 26.26
N ALA A 229 -3.29 -8.24 26.02
CA ALA A 229 -2.10 -7.47 25.65
C ALA A 229 -2.24 -6.88 24.24
N PHE A 230 -2.73 -7.70 23.30
CA PHE A 230 -3.01 -7.30 21.92
C PHE A 230 -4.14 -6.28 21.83
N GLU A 231 -5.13 -6.34 22.75
CA GLU A 231 -6.29 -5.44 22.73
C GLU A 231 -5.94 -3.95 22.66
N LYS A 232 -4.76 -3.57 23.19
CA LYS A 232 -4.27 -2.20 23.21
C LYS A 232 -3.88 -1.65 21.83
N LEU A 233 -3.67 -2.53 20.85
CA LEU A 233 -3.14 -2.20 19.52
C LEU A 233 -4.25 -2.06 18.47
N TRP A 234 -5.51 -2.42 18.78
CA TRP A 234 -6.61 -2.42 17.83
C TRP A 234 -6.91 -1.05 17.21
N ASP A 235 -6.87 0.01 18.01
CA ASP A 235 -7.14 1.36 17.53
C ASP A 235 -6.05 1.81 16.55
N ASP A 236 -4.77 1.59 16.89
CA ASP A 236 -3.65 1.93 16.01
C ASP A 236 -3.67 1.10 14.71
N LEU A 237 -4.01 -0.20 14.79
CA LEU A 237 -4.16 -1.05 13.60
C LEU A 237 -5.33 -0.59 12.72
N ARG A 238 -6.43 -0.12 13.32
CA ARG A 238 -7.56 0.45 12.57
C ARG A 238 -7.13 1.73 11.84
N ASP A 239 -6.37 2.60 12.50
CA ASP A 239 -5.84 3.82 11.91
C ASP A 239 -4.89 3.50 10.72
N VAL A 240 -4.06 2.47 10.85
CA VAL A 240 -3.20 1.99 9.74
C VAL A 240 -4.05 1.42 8.60
N ALA A 241 -5.04 0.57 8.89
CA ALA A 241 -5.90 -0.03 7.88
C ALA A 241 -6.63 1.06 7.07
N THR A 242 -7.14 2.08 7.77
CA THR A 242 -7.80 3.24 7.17
C THR A 242 -6.85 4.00 6.25
N GLU A 243 -5.63 4.28 6.70
CA GLU A 243 -4.63 5.02 5.92
C GLU A 243 -4.19 4.24 4.67
N LEU A 244 -4.01 2.91 4.78
CA LEU A 244 -3.64 2.07 3.64
C LEU A 244 -4.76 2.00 2.59
N ARG A 245 -6.01 1.79 3.02
CA ARG A 245 -7.19 1.80 2.12
C ARG A 245 -7.34 3.16 1.44
N LYS A 246 -7.26 4.25 2.22
CA LYS A 246 -7.28 5.62 1.70
C LYS A 246 -6.16 5.87 0.68
N THR A 247 -4.94 5.45 0.98
CA THR A 247 -3.78 5.58 0.09
C THR A 247 -4.03 4.95 -1.27
N VAL A 248 -4.57 3.72 -1.28
CA VAL A 248 -4.98 3.03 -2.52
C VAL A 248 -6.04 3.84 -3.25
N LEU A 249 -7.13 4.23 -2.57
CA LEU A 249 -8.24 4.98 -3.16
C LEU A 249 -7.83 6.39 -3.65
N GLU A 250 -6.70 6.94 -3.23
CA GLU A 250 -6.17 8.22 -3.74
C GLU A 250 -5.29 8.08 -4.98
N GLY A 251 -5.10 6.87 -5.52
CA GLY A 251 -4.17 6.61 -6.62
C GLY A 251 -2.70 6.63 -6.20
N ARG A 252 -2.41 6.53 -4.89
CA ARG A 252 -1.04 6.57 -4.38
C ARG A 252 -0.49 5.14 -4.28
N PRO A 253 0.64 4.82 -4.94
CA PRO A 253 1.26 3.51 -4.80
C PRO A 253 1.76 3.26 -3.37
N ILE A 254 1.85 2.00 -2.96
CA ILE A 254 2.46 1.55 -1.71
C ILE A 254 3.74 0.77 -2.03
N ARG A 255 4.83 1.10 -1.34
CA ARG A 255 6.07 0.32 -1.31
C ARG A 255 6.20 -0.29 0.07
N MET A 256 5.92 -1.59 0.16
CA MET A 256 5.93 -2.36 1.40
C MET A 256 7.30 -2.99 1.61
N ARG A 257 8.07 -2.44 2.55
CA ARG A 257 9.36 -2.97 2.99
C ARG A 257 9.15 -3.86 4.19
N HIS A 258 9.83 -5.01 4.23
CA HIS A 258 9.74 -5.92 5.36
C HIS A 258 11.08 -6.59 5.66
N HIS A 259 11.33 -7.01 6.90
CA HIS A 259 12.49 -7.83 7.20
C HIS A 259 12.43 -9.19 6.48
N ALA A 260 13.57 -9.69 6.03
CA ALA A 260 13.68 -10.84 5.13
C ALA A 260 13.84 -12.17 5.89
N ASP A 261 12.92 -12.45 6.81
CA ASP A 261 12.85 -13.63 7.66
C ASP A 261 11.40 -14.14 7.83
N GLY A 262 11.21 -15.15 8.68
CA GLY A 262 9.91 -15.77 8.92
C GLY A 262 8.82 -14.79 9.38
N ASP A 263 9.08 -13.94 10.39
CA ASP A 263 8.05 -13.00 10.90
C ASP A 263 7.73 -11.90 9.89
N GLY A 264 8.75 -11.25 9.30
CA GLY A 264 8.55 -10.24 8.27
C GLY A 264 7.81 -10.76 7.04
N LEU A 265 7.96 -12.04 6.69
CA LEU A 265 7.18 -12.68 5.62
C LEU A 265 5.75 -13.02 6.04
N CYS A 266 5.56 -13.52 7.26
CA CYS A 266 4.23 -13.72 7.84
C CYS A 266 3.46 -12.40 8.00
N ALA A 267 4.18 -11.27 8.11
CA ALA A 267 3.57 -9.95 8.13
C ALA A 267 3.20 -9.45 6.73
N SER A 268 4.15 -9.55 5.79
CA SER A 268 4.04 -8.88 4.50
C SER A 268 3.20 -9.64 3.46
N VAL A 269 3.14 -10.97 3.50
CA VAL A 269 2.36 -11.76 2.53
C VAL A 269 0.85 -11.59 2.72
N PRO A 270 0.27 -11.74 3.93
CA PRO A 270 -1.16 -11.51 4.15
C PRO A 270 -1.59 -10.11 3.71
N LEU A 271 -0.79 -9.11 4.08
CA LEU A 271 -1.10 -7.72 3.76
C LEU A 271 -0.93 -7.40 2.28
N GLN A 272 0.03 -8.05 1.60
CA GLN A 272 0.16 -7.96 0.15
C GLN A 272 -1.12 -8.42 -0.53
N VAL A 273 -1.59 -9.63 -0.20
CA VAL A 273 -2.78 -10.22 -0.82
C VAL A 273 -4.03 -9.39 -0.53
N ALA A 274 -4.22 -8.96 0.73
CA ALA A 274 -5.37 -8.14 1.12
C ALA A 274 -5.41 -6.81 0.35
N LEU A 275 -4.26 -6.14 0.20
CA LEU A 275 -4.16 -4.90 -0.56
C LEU A 275 -4.31 -5.13 -2.07
N GLU A 276 -3.77 -6.20 -2.63
CA GLU A 276 -3.93 -6.54 -4.05
C GLU A 276 -5.39 -6.79 -4.40
N ARG A 277 -6.12 -7.52 -3.56
CA ARG A 277 -7.57 -7.73 -3.71
C ARG A 277 -8.35 -6.44 -3.55
N PHE A 278 -8.05 -5.65 -2.52
CA PHE A 278 -8.67 -4.34 -2.33
C PHE A 278 -8.44 -3.39 -3.52
N ILE A 279 -7.24 -3.39 -4.11
CA ILE A 279 -6.95 -2.65 -5.35
C ILE A 279 -7.79 -3.20 -6.50
N ALA A 280 -7.81 -4.52 -6.70
CA ALA A 280 -8.57 -5.14 -7.79
C ALA A 280 -10.08 -4.87 -7.71
N ASP A 281 -10.64 -4.73 -6.50
CA ASP A 281 -12.06 -4.44 -6.28
C ASP A 281 -12.44 -2.97 -6.58
N HIS A 282 -11.48 -2.04 -6.56
CA HIS A 282 -11.73 -0.61 -6.73
C HIS A 282 -11.14 -0.01 -8.00
N TYR A 283 -10.37 -0.77 -8.76
CA TYR A 283 -9.75 -0.35 -10.01
C TYR A 283 -10.25 -1.19 -11.18
N GLU A 284 -10.77 -0.52 -12.20
CA GLU A 284 -11.13 -1.18 -13.46
C GLU A 284 -9.89 -1.59 -14.28
N ASP A 285 -8.72 -1.01 -14.00
CA ASP A 285 -7.45 -1.45 -14.60
C ASP A 285 -6.97 -2.73 -13.92
N GLY A 286 -7.10 -3.87 -14.62
CA GLY A 286 -6.69 -5.18 -14.11
C GLY A 286 -5.19 -5.32 -13.79
N ASP A 287 -4.33 -4.43 -14.30
CA ASP A 287 -2.90 -4.39 -13.96
C ASP A 287 -2.60 -3.48 -12.75
N ALA A 288 -3.60 -2.79 -12.18
CA ALA A 288 -3.43 -1.86 -11.07
C ALA A 288 -2.73 -2.48 -9.84
N PRO A 289 -3.06 -3.71 -9.37
CA PRO A 289 -2.36 -4.31 -8.24
C PRO A 289 -0.85 -4.41 -8.45
N GLN A 290 -0.42 -4.80 -9.66
CA GLN A 290 0.98 -4.95 -10.01
C GLN A 290 1.75 -3.63 -10.06
N HIS A 291 1.07 -2.50 -10.21
CA HIS A 291 1.70 -1.19 -10.35
C HIS A 291 1.58 -0.32 -9.10
N LEU A 292 0.50 -0.50 -8.34
CA LEU A 292 0.24 0.22 -7.10
C LEU A 292 0.91 -0.43 -5.90
N LEU A 293 1.05 -1.76 -5.86
CA LEU A 293 1.70 -2.44 -4.74
C LEU A 293 3.03 -3.08 -5.14
N LYS A 294 4.05 -2.88 -4.30
CA LYS A 294 5.29 -3.65 -4.37
C LYS A 294 5.74 -4.06 -2.98
N ARG A 295 5.88 -5.36 -2.77
CA ARG A 295 6.57 -5.94 -1.61
C ARG A 295 8.07 -6.04 -1.87
N LEU A 296 8.88 -5.60 -0.92
CA LEU A 296 10.32 -5.44 -1.06
C LEU A 296 11.02 -5.95 0.21
N PRO A 297 11.78 -7.06 0.16
CA PRO A 297 12.49 -7.56 1.33
C PRO A 297 13.70 -6.67 1.66
N SER A 298 13.95 -6.49 2.95
CA SER A 298 15.13 -5.84 3.51
C SER A 298 15.94 -6.86 4.30
N LYS A 299 17.21 -6.99 3.91
CA LYS A 299 18.12 -7.96 4.55
C LYS A 299 18.62 -7.48 5.91
N ALA A 300 18.76 -6.16 6.06
CA ALA A 300 19.08 -5.57 7.34
C ALA A 300 17.80 -5.40 8.17
N PRO A 301 17.89 -5.44 9.50
CA PRO A 301 16.76 -5.20 10.40
C PRO A 301 16.46 -3.69 10.56
N TYR A 302 16.70 -2.89 9.51
CA TYR A 302 16.43 -1.46 9.42
C TYR A 302 16.43 -1.04 7.95
N TYR A 303 15.87 0.13 7.63
CA TYR A 303 15.77 0.64 6.27
C TYR A 303 17.10 1.21 5.78
N GLU A 304 17.87 0.40 5.05
CA GLU A 304 19.20 0.82 4.62
C GLU A 304 19.18 1.97 3.62
N MET A 305 20.23 2.81 3.66
CA MET A 305 20.42 3.86 2.65
C MET A 305 20.49 3.32 1.21
N GLU A 306 20.95 2.07 1.02
CA GLU A 306 20.92 1.41 -0.29
C GLU A 306 19.48 1.17 -0.77
N ASP A 307 18.63 0.64 0.12
CA ASP A 307 17.24 0.29 -0.16
C ASP A 307 16.41 1.53 -0.48
N VAL A 308 16.42 2.55 0.40
CA VAL A 308 15.67 3.80 0.18
C VAL A 308 16.13 4.55 -1.07
N THR A 309 17.42 4.52 -1.40
CA THR A 309 17.93 5.18 -2.61
C THR A 309 17.41 4.49 -3.87
N ARG A 310 17.34 3.15 -3.85
CA ARG A 310 16.77 2.36 -4.94
C ARG A 310 15.27 2.62 -5.09
N ASP A 311 14.54 2.62 -3.98
CA ASP A 311 13.09 2.84 -3.96
C ASP A 311 12.72 4.23 -4.47
N LEU A 312 13.44 5.26 -4.01
CA LEU A 312 13.30 6.63 -4.51
C LEU A 312 13.59 6.72 -6.01
N ASN A 313 14.64 6.07 -6.50
CA ASN A 313 14.94 6.09 -7.94
C ASN A 313 13.79 5.49 -8.75
N PHE A 314 13.26 4.33 -8.33
CA PHE A 314 12.12 3.72 -9.01
C PHE A 314 10.86 4.60 -8.93
N ALA A 315 10.52 5.13 -7.76
CA ALA A 315 9.37 6.03 -7.60
C ALA A 315 9.45 7.28 -8.48
N LEU A 316 10.63 7.89 -8.61
CA LEU A 316 10.86 9.05 -9.47
C LEU A 316 10.76 8.70 -10.97
N GLU A 317 11.25 7.51 -11.36
CA GLU A 317 11.07 6.98 -12.71
C GLU A 317 9.60 6.71 -13.02
N ASP A 318 8.86 6.08 -12.10
CA ASP A 318 7.44 5.75 -12.23
C ASP A 318 6.60 7.02 -12.36
N ARG A 319 6.85 8.04 -11.53
CA ARG A 319 6.20 9.36 -11.66
C ARG A 319 6.46 9.97 -13.03
N THR A 320 7.68 9.87 -13.55
CA THR A 320 8.05 10.46 -14.84
C THR A 320 7.48 9.71 -16.03
N ARG A 321 7.46 8.37 -15.98
CA ARG A 321 7.05 7.51 -17.12
C ARG A 321 5.57 7.16 -17.12
N HIS A 322 4.97 7.09 -15.94
CA HIS A 322 3.63 6.57 -15.74
C HIS A 322 2.71 7.58 -15.06
N GLY A 323 3.22 8.75 -14.64
CA GLY A 323 2.39 9.80 -14.01
C GLY A 323 1.88 9.43 -12.62
N GLN A 324 2.48 8.43 -11.98
CA GLN A 324 2.09 7.99 -10.64
C GLN A 324 2.44 9.04 -9.58
N LYS A 325 1.63 9.12 -8.52
CA LYS A 325 2.00 9.81 -7.28
C LYS A 325 3.25 9.15 -6.67
N LEU A 326 4.03 9.91 -5.91
CA LEU A 326 5.09 9.29 -5.11
C LEU A 326 4.46 8.39 -4.04
N PRO A 327 5.08 7.23 -3.75
CA PRO A 327 4.43 6.20 -2.96
C PRO A 327 4.30 6.59 -1.49
N LEU A 328 3.43 5.89 -0.76
CA LEU A 328 3.59 5.67 0.67
C LEU A 328 4.58 4.52 0.90
N VAL A 329 5.48 4.67 1.88
CA VAL A 329 6.36 3.58 2.30
C VAL A 329 5.79 2.94 3.55
N LEU A 330 5.51 1.64 3.48
CA LEU A 330 5.02 0.84 4.59
C LEU A 330 6.16 -0.06 5.08
N MET A 331 6.60 0.11 6.31
CA MET A 331 7.66 -0.67 6.94
C MET A 331 7.05 -1.71 7.86
N LEU A 332 7.41 -2.98 7.66
CA LEU A 332 6.94 -4.12 8.43
C LEU A 332 8.13 -4.83 9.06
N ASP A 333 8.06 -5.11 10.36
CA ASP A 333 9.08 -5.87 11.09
C ASP A 333 10.48 -5.21 11.07
N ASN A 334 10.48 -3.90 10.86
CA ASN A 334 11.61 -2.98 10.96
C ASN A 334 11.04 -1.54 10.96
N GLY A 335 11.90 -0.55 11.14
CA GLY A 335 11.51 0.86 11.00
C GLY A 335 11.36 1.64 12.29
N SER A 336 11.38 0.97 13.45
CA SER A 336 11.16 1.63 14.74
C SER A 336 12.41 2.27 15.37
N THR A 337 13.59 2.15 14.77
CA THR A 337 14.88 2.42 15.44
C THR A 337 15.59 3.66 14.90
N GLU A 338 16.55 4.22 15.67
CA GLU A 338 17.32 5.39 15.21
C GLU A 338 18.07 5.11 13.88
N GLU A 339 18.45 3.86 13.62
CA GLU A 339 19.08 3.38 12.40
C GLU A 339 18.25 3.64 11.13
N ASP A 340 16.93 3.74 11.24
CA ASP A 340 16.01 4.02 10.13
C ASP A 340 15.97 5.51 9.74
N THR A 341 16.35 6.39 10.67
CA THR A 341 16.23 7.85 10.51
C THR A 341 16.95 8.43 9.29
N PRO A 342 18.13 7.94 8.84
CA PRO A 342 18.76 8.45 7.62
C PRO A 342 17.90 8.20 6.37
N ALA A 343 17.24 7.03 6.29
CA ALA A 343 16.37 6.70 5.17
C ALA A 343 15.11 7.56 5.18
N TYR A 344 14.44 7.71 6.33
CA TYR A 344 13.26 8.58 6.43
C TYR A 344 13.57 10.04 6.11
N ARG A 345 14.70 10.57 6.59
CA ARG A 345 15.13 11.94 6.23
C ARG A 345 15.33 12.10 4.72
N ASN A 346 15.78 11.05 4.02
CA ASN A 346 15.90 11.06 2.56
C ASN A 346 14.52 11.11 1.87
N LEU A 347 13.55 10.34 2.36
CA LEU A 347 12.16 10.36 1.88
C LEU A 347 11.47 11.71 2.11
N ARG A 348 11.70 12.36 3.27
CA ARG A 348 11.14 13.68 3.61
C ARG A 348 11.54 14.80 2.65
N HIS A 349 12.60 14.65 1.87
CA HIS A 349 12.93 15.60 0.80
C HIS A 349 11.93 15.62 -0.35
N TYR A 350 11.07 14.60 -0.43
CA TYR A 350 10.07 14.40 -1.46
C TYR A 350 8.64 14.29 -0.90
N ASP A 351 8.45 14.61 0.39
CA ASP A 351 7.16 14.52 1.09
C ASP A 351 6.50 13.13 0.97
N ILE A 352 7.31 12.08 0.97
CA ILE A 352 6.85 10.68 0.98
C ILE A 352 6.44 10.29 2.40
N PRO A 353 5.18 9.88 2.63
CA PRO A 353 4.72 9.42 3.93
C PRO A 353 5.27 8.03 4.24
N VAL A 354 5.44 7.76 5.53
CA VAL A 354 5.95 6.49 6.05
C VAL A 354 5.03 5.98 7.14
N VAL A 355 4.64 4.72 7.07
CA VAL A 355 3.89 4.01 8.11
C VAL A 355 4.75 2.85 8.60
N VAL A 356 4.80 2.63 9.91
CA VAL A 356 5.60 1.57 10.54
C VAL A 356 4.71 0.66 11.38
N VAL A 357 4.78 -0.65 11.14
CA VAL A 357 4.22 -1.70 11.99
C VAL A 357 5.37 -2.64 12.34
N ASP A 358 5.74 -2.70 13.61
CA ASP A 358 6.97 -3.36 14.03
C ASP A 358 6.89 -3.74 15.52
N HIS A 359 7.65 -4.74 15.91
CA HIS A 359 7.70 -5.24 17.27
C HIS A 359 9.10 -5.19 17.90
N HIS A 360 10.11 -4.65 17.20
CA HIS A 360 11.42 -4.37 17.80
C HIS A 360 11.33 -3.27 18.85
N HIS A 361 12.29 -3.20 19.78
CA HIS A 361 12.31 -2.12 20.77
C HIS A 361 12.49 -0.75 20.09
N PRO A 362 11.54 0.20 20.22
CA PRO A 362 11.54 1.41 19.42
C PRO A 362 12.40 2.54 20.01
N ASP A 363 12.84 3.46 19.14
CA ASP A 363 13.42 4.77 19.47
C ASP A 363 12.45 5.91 19.04
N PRO A 364 11.29 6.07 19.71
CA PRO A 364 10.20 6.94 19.24
C PRO A 364 10.64 8.42 19.08
N GLU A 365 11.50 8.93 19.98
CA GLU A 365 12.02 10.29 19.87
C GLU A 365 12.80 10.54 18.57
N ALA A 366 13.37 9.48 17.97
CA ALA A 366 14.13 9.55 16.74
C ALA A 366 13.25 9.40 15.50
N VAL A 367 12.30 8.46 15.51
CA VAL A 367 11.50 8.07 14.32
C VAL A 367 10.16 8.80 14.19
N GLU A 368 9.41 9.02 15.27
CA GLU A 368 8.05 9.62 15.23
C GLU A 368 8.00 10.97 14.49
N PRO A 369 9.00 11.88 14.59
CA PRO A 369 8.96 13.13 13.83
C PRO A 369 9.07 12.98 12.30
N LEU A 370 9.36 11.78 11.80
CA LEU A 370 9.66 11.49 10.40
C LEU A 370 8.64 10.55 9.73
N ILE A 371 7.73 9.95 10.49
CA ILE A 371 6.73 8.97 10.05
C ILE A 371 5.32 9.49 10.37
N GLU A 372 4.30 8.95 9.69
CA GLU A 372 2.90 9.34 9.85
C GLU A 372 2.19 8.49 10.91
N GLN A 373 2.49 7.19 10.97
CA GLN A 373 1.93 6.26 11.96
C GLN A 373 2.98 5.26 12.42
N HIS A 374 2.86 4.84 13.69
CA HIS A 374 3.78 3.90 14.34
C HIS A 374 3.01 2.94 15.24
N VAL A 375 2.83 1.70 14.78
CA VAL A 375 2.26 0.61 15.57
C VAL A 375 3.39 -0.21 16.14
N ASN A 376 3.52 -0.22 17.46
CA ASN A 376 4.51 -1.03 18.14
C ASN A 376 4.07 -1.41 19.57
N PRO A 377 4.09 -2.71 19.96
CA PRO A 377 3.71 -3.18 21.29
C PRO A 377 4.39 -2.44 22.47
N TYR A 378 5.66 -2.08 22.33
CA TYR A 378 6.42 -1.40 23.38
C TYR A 378 5.86 -0.02 23.71
N LEU A 379 5.20 0.67 22.76
CA LEU A 379 4.55 1.96 23.00
C LEU A 379 3.32 1.84 23.94
N HIS A 380 2.80 0.62 24.09
CA HIS A 380 1.65 0.29 24.93
C HIS A 380 2.01 -0.47 26.21
N GLY A 381 3.30 -0.51 26.52
CA GLY A 381 3.85 -1.23 27.68
C GLY A 381 3.76 -2.75 27.54
N GLU A 382 3.62 -3.25 26.32
CA GLU A 382 3.82 -4.66 25.98
C GLU A 382 5.27 -4.87 25.48
N ASP A 383 5.56 -6.00 24.86
CA ASP A 383 6.91 -6.40 24.47
C ASP A 383 6.92 -7.18 23.14
N TYR A 384 8.10 -7.69 22.78
CA TYR A 384 8.37 -8.40 21.52
C TYR A 384 7.49 -9.64 21.28
N ARG A 385 6.84 -10.20 22.31
CA ARG A 385 6.05 -11.45 22.17
C ARG A 385 4.86 -11.27 21.24
N ILE A 386 4.36 -10.06 21.08
CA ILE A 386 3.41 -9.73 20.00
C ILE A 386 4.25 -9.49 18.75
N THR A 387 4.35 -10.47 17.86
CA THR A 387 5.19 -10.35 16.65
C THR A 387 4.53 -9.50 15.58
N THR A 388 5.32 -9.00 14.63
CA THR A 388 4.80 -8.20 13.52
C THR A 388 3.88 -9.01 12.62
N GLY A 389 4.18 -10.30 12.42
CA GLY A 389 3.31 -11.24 11.71
C GLY A 389 1.93 -11.37 12.33
N MET A 390 1.83 -11.43 13.66
CA MET A 390 0.54 -11.44 14.35
C MET A 390 -0.26 -10.15 14.11
N LEU A 391 0.41 -8.99 14.19
CA LEU A 391 -0.20 -7.68 13.96
C LEU A 391 -0.76 -7.55 12.54
N CYS A 392 0.06 -7.94 11.55
CA CYS A 392 -0.28 -7.75 10.15
C CYS A 392 -1.31 -8.76 9.63
N VAL A 393 -1.48 -9.92 10.27
CA VAL A 393 -2.61 -10.82 9.98
C VAL A 393 -3.93 -10.15 10.35
N GLU A 394 -4.02 -9.54 11.53
CA GLU A 394 -5.24 -8.81 11.92
C GLU A 394 -5.47 -7.59 11.02
N LEU A 395 -4.40 -6.86 10.69
CA LEU A 395 -4.46 -5.74 9.73
C LEU A 395 -4.96 -6.18 8.35
N ALA A 396 -4.47 -7.31 7.83
CA ALA A 396 -4.91 -7.86 6.55
C ALA A 396 -6.39 -8.23 6.59
N ARG A 397 -6.87 -8.83 7.69
CA ARG A 397 -8.29 -9.17 7.89
C ARG A 397 -9.21 -7.95 7.98
N MET A 398 -8.72 -6.81 8.50
CA MET A 398 -9.46 -5.55 8.49
C MET A 398 -9.66 -5.00 7.06
N ILE A 399 -8.70 -5.25 6.17
CA ILE A 399 -8.74 -4.81 4.78
C ILE A 399 -9.59 -5.76 3.94
N ASP A 400 -9.29 -7.07 4.01
CA ASP A 400 -10.01 -8.15 3.34
C ASP A 400 -10.35 -9.27 4.35
N PRO A 401 -11.57 -9.28 4.92
CA PRO A 401 -11.99 -10.29 5.87
C PRO A 401 -12.16 -11.68 5.26
N ASP A 402 -12.35 -11.79 3.93
CA ASP A 402 -12.53 -13.07 3.24
C ASP A 402 -11.25 -13.92 3.23
N LEU A 403 -10.09 -13.30 3.49
CA LEU A 403 -8.82 -14.00 3.71
C LEU A 403 -8.74 -14.74 5.04
N THR A 404 -9.66 -14.52 5.98
CA THR A 404 -9.55 -15.08 7.34
C THR A 404 -9.27 -16.58 7.35
N ASP A 405 -9.91 -17.34 6.47
CA ASP A 405 -9.74 -18.79 6.39
C ASP A 405 -8.33 -19.23 5.96
N ASP A 406 -7.64 -18.44 5.15
CA ASP A 406 -6.30 -18.70 4.64
C ASP A 406 -5.20 -18.23 5.61
N LEU A 407 -5.56 -17.46 6.64
CA LEU A 407 -4.60 -16.82 7.54
C LEU A 407 -4.49 -17.45 8.94
N GLN A 408 -5.38 -18.39 9.30
CA GLN A 408 -5.48 -18.85 10.70
C GLN A 408 -4.21 -19.54 11.24
N HIS A 409 -3.35 -20.10 10.39
CA HIS A 409 -2.07 -20.70 10.81
C HIS A 409 -0.91 -19.71 10.83
N VAL A 410 -1.02 -18.59 10.12
CA VAL A 410 0.09 -17.63 9.91
C VAL A 410 0.61 -17.01 11.22
N PRO A 411 -0.24 -16.57 12.18
CA PRO A 411 0.25 -16.07 13.47
C PRO A 411 1.10 -17.08 14.25
N ALA A 412 0.81 -18.38 14.10
CA ALA A 412 1.60 -19.43 14.75
C ALA A 412 2.96 -19.61 14.08
N VAL A 413 3.03 -19.56 12.73
CA VAL A 413 4.31 -19.56 11.99
C VAL A 413 5.16 -18.35 12.37
N ALA A 414 4.55 -17.17 12.41
CA ALA A 414 5.16 -15.91 12.84
C ALA A 414 5.77 -16.04 14.25
N GLY A 415 4.95 -16.41 15.23
CA GLY A 415 5.38 -16.58 16.62
C GLY A 415 6.46 -17.64 16.80
N LEU A 416 6.41 -18.76 16.07
CA LEU A 416 7.46 -19.80 16.13
C LEU A 416 8.77 -19.34 15.48
N SER A 417 8.70 -18.65 14.34
CA SER A 417 9.88 -18.13 13.64
C SER A 417 10.65 -17.16 14.52
N ASP A 418 9.90 -16.33 15.25
CA ASP A 418 10.44 -15.31 16.14
C ASP A 418 10.61 -15.74 17.60
N ARG A 419 10.38 -17.03 17.88
CA ARG A 419 10.51 -17.63 19.22
C ARG A 419 9.71 -16.87 20.28
N SER A 420 8.51 -16.41 19.92
CA SER A 420 7.61 -15.71 20.83
C SER A 420 7.21 -16.59 22.02
N GLU A 421 7.28 -16.00 23.21
CA GLU A 421 6.80 -16.59 24.47
C GLU A 421 5.41 -16.04 24.85
N ALA A 422 4.60 -15.62 23.86
CA ALA A 422 3.27 -15.08 24.12
C ALA A 422 2.36 -16.12 24.81
N GLU A 423 1.58 -15.66 25.80
CA GLU A 423 0.60 -16.50 26.49
C GLU A 423 -0.46 -17.05 25.52
N ALA A 424 -0.73 -16.31 24.44
CA ALA A 424 -1.66 -16.65 23.37
C ALA A 424 -1.12 -17.66 22.35
N MET A 425 0.17 -18.06 22.42
CA MET A 425 0.74 -19.00 21.43
C MET A 425 0.00 -20.33 21.38
N GLY A 426 -0.48 -20.83 22.51
CA GLY A 426 -1.27 -22.06 22.55
C GLY A 426 -2.55 -21.97 21.72
N ASP A 427 -3.25 -20.83 21.79
CA ASP A 427 -4.48 -20.61 21.05
C ASP A 427 -4.21 -20.47 19.54
N TYR A 428 -3.11 -19.80 19.14
CA TYR A 428 -2.70 -19.74 17.74
C TYR A 428 -2.28 -21.11 17.18
N LEU A 429 -1.61 -21.94 17.98
CA LEU A 429 -1.28 -23.32 17.60
C LEU A 429 -2.55 -24.18 17.45
N ASP A 430 -3.54 -23.99 18.32
CA ASP A 430 -4.83 -24.67 18.21
C ASP A 430 -5.56 -24.26 16.91
N LEU A 431 -5.56 -22.97 16.56
CA LEU A 431 -6.10 -22.48 15.27
C LEU A 431 -5.39 -23.10 14.05
N ALA A 432 -4.06 -23.18 14.09
CA ALA A 432 -3.29 -23.84 13.04
C ALA A 432 -3.61 -25.34 12.94
N SER A 433 -3.81 -26.00 14.09
CA SER A 433 -4.20 -27.41 14.15
C SER A 433 -5.57 -27.67 13.52
N GLU A 434 -6.52 -26.74 13.67
CA GLU A 434 -7.82 -26.81 12.99
C GLU A 434 -7.70 -26.75 11.46
N LYS A 435 -6.67 -26.08 10.94
CA LYS A 435 -6.30 -26.10 9.51
C LYS A 435 -5.47 -27.33 9.11
N GLY A 436 -5.11 -28.17 10.08
CA GLY A 436 -4.37 -29.39 9.88
C GLY A 436 -2.86 -29.19 9.78
N TYR A 437 -2.33 -28.17 10.46
CA TYR A 437 -0.91 -27.99 10.69
C TYR A 437 -0.59 -28.38 12.14
N ASP A 438 0.34 -29.30 12.34
CA ASP A 438 0.95 -29.48 13.65
C ASP A 438 2.16 -28.55 13.85
N GLU A 439 2.70 -28.53 15.06
CA GLU A 439 3.82 -27.64 15.41
C GLU A 439 5.11 -27.95 14.62
N SER A 440 5.26 -29.19 14.11
CA SER A 440 6.38 -29.53 13.22
C SER A 440 6.16 -28.92 11.85
N ASP A 441 4.95 -29.05 11.30
CA ASP A 441 4.61 -28.46 10.00
C ASP A 441 4.85 -26.94 10.01
N LEU A 442 4.46 -26.25 11.08
CA LEU A 442 4.65 -24.80 11.20
C LEU A 442 6.12 -24.38 11.27
N ARG A 443 6.97 -25.18 11.92
CA ARG A 443 8.43 -24.95 11.93
C ARG A 443 9.04 -25.20 10.56
N ASP A 444 8.60 -26.25 9.87
CA ASP A 444 9.08 -26.56 8.52
C ASP A 444 8.70 -25.45 7.55
N ILE A 445 7.52 -24.83 7.70
CA ILE A 445 7.14 -23.62 6.95
C ILE A 445 8.14 -22.47 7.24
N GLY A 446 8.42 -22.19 8.51
CA GLY A 446 9.39 -21.14 8.89
C GLY A 446 10.79 -21.38 8.29
N GLU A 447 11.33 -22.60 8.40
CA GLU A 447 12.63 -22.96 7.82
C GLU A 447 12.63 -22.89 6.28
N ALA A 448 11.53 -23.30 5.64
CA ALA A 448 11.36 -23.19 4.21
C ALA A 448 11.37 -21.72 3.73
N LEU A 449 10.72 -20.82 4.48
CA LEU A 449 10.70 -19.38 4.21
C LEU A 449 12.09 -18.75 4.35
N ASP A 450 12.79 -19.02 5.46
CA ASP A 450 14.16 -18.56 5.70
C ASP A 450 15.10 -19.01 4.57
N TYR A 451 15.02 -20.30 4.21
CA TYR A 451 15.86 -20.89 3.17
C TYR A 451 15.56 -20.32 1.79
N ALA A 452 14.29 -20.22 1.40
CA ALA A 452 13.89 -19.62 0.12
C ALA A 452 14.37 -18.16 0.01
N THR A 453 14.17 -17.38 1.07
CA THR A 453 14.50 -15.96 1.12
C THR A 453 16.00 -15.71 1.07
N HIS A 454 16.80 -16.55 1.74
CA HIS A 454 18.26 -16.52 1.61
C HIS A 454 18.71 -16.56 0.14
N TRP A 455 18.07 -17.41 -0.68
CA TRP A 455 18.43 -17.58 -2.09
C TRP A 455 17.79 -16.53 -3.01
N LEU A 456 16.61 -16.02 -2.69
CA LEU A 456 15.95 -14.92 -3.41
C LEU A 456 16.68 -13.58 -3.26
N ARG A 457 17.39 -13.37 -2.16
CA ARG A 457 18.16 -12.16 -1.84
C ARG A 457 17.29 -10.90 -1.81
N TYR A 458 17.26 -10.16 -2.91
CA TYR A 458 16.53 -8.89 -3.03
C TYR A 458 15.16 -9.06 -3.72
N SER A 459 14.86 -10.27 -4.21
CA SER A 459 13.58 -10.58 -4.82
C SER A 459 12.56 -10.92 -3.74
N SER A 460 11.35 -10.36 -3.83
CA SER A 460 10.22 -10.69 -2.95
C SER A 460 9.75 -12.13 -3.11
N GLY A 461 9.89 -12.69 -4.32
CA GLY A 461 9.49 -14.08 -4.60
C GLY A 461 7.99 -14.32 -4.50
N GLU A 462 7.18 -13.28 -4.74
CA GLU A 462 5.71 -13.20 -4.59
C GLU A 462 5.01 -14.57 -4.59
N GLN A 463 4.85 -15.21 -5.76
CA GLN A 463 4.11 -16.49 -5.87
C GLN A 463 4.75 -17.65 -5.10
N LEU A 464 6.09 -17.77 -5.12
CA LEU A 464 6.77 -18.87 -4.43
C LEU A 464 6.56 -18.77 -2.92
N ILE A 465 6.68 -17.57 -2.36
CA ILE A 465 6.55 -17.36 -0.92
C ILE A 465 5.09 -17.51 -0.47
N SER A 466 4.12 -17.02 -1.25
CA SER A 466 2.70 -17.28 -0.99
C SER A 466 2.36 -18.77 -1.01
N ASP A 467 2.90 -19.54 -1.97
CA ASP A 467 2.75 -21.00 -2.02
C ASP A 467 3.41 -21.69 -0.81
N VAL A 468 4.58 -21.23 -0.35
CA VAL A 468 5.25 -21.78 0.85
C VAL A 468 4.48 -21.45 2.14
N LEU A 469 3.93 -20.24 2.28
CA LEU A 469 3.13 -19.86 3.45
C LEU A 469 1.69 -20.39 3.38
N ASN A 470 1.24 -20.90 2.23
CA ASN A 470 -0.15 -21.31 1.96
C ASN A 470 -1.18 -20.18 2.18
N VAL A 471 -0.89 -19.01 1.63
CA VAL A 471 -1.80 -17.85 1.64
C VAL A 471 -2.16 -17.52 0.19
N ASP A 472 -3.45 -17.40 -0.11
CA ASP A 472 -3.94 -17.22 -1.50
C ASP A 472 -3.46 -18.34 -2.44
N SER A 473 -3.36 -19.57 -1.92
CA SER A 473 -2.90 -20.73 -2.69
C SER A 473 -4.03 -21.74 -2.87
N ASP A 474 -4.32 -22.07 -4.13
CA ASP A 474 -5.33 -23.06 -4.51
C ASP A 474 -4.84 -24.52 -4.43
N ASP A 475 -3.55 -24.74 -4.14
CA ASP A 475 -2.87 -26.03 -4.32
C ASP A 475 -2.12 -26.47 -3.05
N ARG A 476 -2.88 -26.97 -2.07
CA ARG A 476 -2.33 -27.46 -0.80
C ARG A 476 -1.31 -28.59 -0.97
N ASP A 477 -1.45 -29.41 -2.01
CA ASP A 477 -0.48 -30.48 -2.29
C ASP A 477 0.87 -29.86 -2.70
N ARG A 478 0.87 -28.83 -3.55
CA ARG A 478 2.09 -28.09 -3.92
C ARG A 478 2.74 -27.42 -2.72
N HIS A 479 1.95 -26.76 -1.87
CA HIS A 479 2.45 -26.16 -0.63
C HIS A 479 3.24 -27.19 0.19
N GLY A 480 2.64 -28.36 0.46
CA GLY A 480 3.31 -29.43 1.20
C GLY A 480 4.60 -29.93 0.52
N GLU A 481 4.56 -30.18 -0.80
CA GLU A 481 5.75 -30.60 -1.55
C GLU A 481 6.89 -29.55 -1.53
N LEU A 482 6.54 -28.26 -1.54
CA LEU A 482 7.51 -27.16 -1.48
C LEU A 482 8.11 -27.02 -0.08
N VAL A 483 7.28 -27.05 0.97
CA VAL A 483 7.73 -26.97 2.36
C VAL A 483 8.67 -28.13 2.66
N ASP A 484 8.24 -29.37 2.39
CA ASP A 484 9.07 -30.57 2.60
C ASP A 484 10.43 -30.43 1.90
N PHE A 485 10.42 -30.01 0.63
CA PHE A 485 11.66 -29.89 -0.15
C PHE A 485 12.59 -28.80 0.38
N LEU A 486 12.06 -27.63 0.73
CA LEU A 486 12.86 -26.49 1.17
C LEU A 486 13.36 -26.69 2.61
N ALA A 487 12.52 -27.22 3.51
CA ALA A 487 12.90 -27.56 4.88
C ALA A 487 13.99 -28.65 4.91
N GLU A 488 13.85 -29.75 4.14
CA GLU A 488 14.89 -30.78 4.04
C GLU A 488 16.22 -30.19 3.52
N LYS A 489 16.17 -29.22 2.61
CA LYS A 489 17.37 -28.53 2.13
C LYS A 489 17.96 -27.61 3.18
N ALA A 490 17.13 -26.89 3.92
CA ALA A 490 17.55 -26.03 5.02
C ALA A 490 18.28 -26.85 6.09
N GLU A 491 17.67 -27.93 6.56
CA GLU A 491 18.23 -28.84 7.57
C GLU A 491 19.58 -29.41 7.11
N ARG A 492 19.63 -29.97 5.89
CA ARG A 492 20.87 -30.50 5.33
C ARG A 492 21.99 -29.47 5.28
N ASP A 493 21.71 -28.26 4.81
CA ASP A 493 22.71 -27.22 4.63
C ASP A 493 23.17 -26.66 6.00
N VAL A 494 22.27 -26.61 6.99
CA VAL A 494 22.62 -26.33 8.40
C VAL A 494 23.55 -27.40 8.94
N GLU A 495 23.23 -28.69 8.77
CA GLU A 495 24.09 -29.79 9.24
C GLU A 495 25.48 -29.73 8.59
N GLU A 496 25.55 -29.55 7.26
CA GLU A 496 26.83 -29.43 6.53
C GLU A 496 27.67 -28.25 7.06
N GLN A 497 27.03 -27.12 7.37
CA GLN A 497 27.69 -25.95 7.93
C GLN A 497 28.19 -26.19 9.36
N LEU A 498 27.36 -26.80 10.21
CA LEU A 498 27.73 -27.13 11.59
C LEU A 498 28.85 -28.17 11.64
N ASP A 499 28.86 -29.16 10.76
CA ASP A 499 29.94 -30.16 10.66
C ASP A 499 31.29 -29.50 10.38
N ALA A 500 31.31 -28.42 9.58
CA ALA A 500 32.50 -27.63 9.35
C ALA A 500 32.86 -26.75 10.57
N ALA A 501 31.87 -26.08 11.16
CA ALA A 501 32.06 -25.04 12.17
C ALA A 501 32.35 -25.57 13.59
N MET A 502 31.67 -26.65 14.01
CA MET A 502 31.64 -27.09 15.41
C MET A 502 33.02 -27.48 15.97
N SER A 503 33.94 -27.95 15.11
CA SER A 503 35.31 -28.29 15.53
C SER A 503 36.19 -27.08 15.85
N HIS A 504 35.73 -25.89 15.50
CA HIS A 504 36.40 -24.61 15.68
C HIS A 504 35.75 -23.73 16.75
N VAL A 505 34.65 -24.19 17.36
CA VAL A 505 34.01 -23.48 18.47
C VAL A 505 34.92 -23.56 19.70
N GLU A 506 35.39 -22.41 20.14
CA GLU A 506 36.16 -22.25 21.37
C GLU A 506 35.21 -22.20 22.57
N HIS A 507 35.64 -22.76 23.70
CA HIS A 507 34.83 -22.82 24.92
C HIS A 507 35.64 -22.36 26.13
N GLU A 508 35.06 -21.48 26.92
CA GLU A 508 35.53 -21.15 28.26
C GLU A 508 34.37 -20.96 29.25
N ARG A 509 34.72 -20.92 30.55
CA ARG A 509 33.75 -20.66 31.61
C ARG A 509 34.05 -19.29 32.20
N LEU A 510 33.03 -18.43 32.21
CA LEU A 510 33.12 -17.06 32.71
C LEU A 510 33.09 -17.00 34.24
N ASP A 511 33.45 -15.84 34.80
CA ASP A 511 33.51 -15.61 36.25
C ASP A 511 32.14 -15.67 36.93
N ASN A 512 31.06 -15.27 36.24
CA ASN A 512 29.68 -15.48 36.68
C ASN A 512 29.22 -16.95 36.61
N GLY A 513 30.00 -17.83 35.98
CA GLY A 513 29.73 -19.26 35.90
C GLY A 513 29.07 -19.72 34.60
N ALA A 514 28.71 -18.81 33.69
CA ALA A 514 28.16 -19.12 32.38
C ALA A 514 29.19 -19.78 31.45
N HIS A 515 28.69 -20.55 30.48
CA HIS A 515 29.48 -21.13 29.40
C HIS A 515 29.57 -20.13 28.25
N LEU A 516 30.78 -19.73 27.88
CA LEU A 516 31.02 -18.88 26.71
C LEU A 516 31.55 -19.74 25.56
N TYR A 517 30.83 -19.74 24.45
CA TYR A 517 31.25 -20.31 23.17
C TYR A 517 31.57 -19.21 22.17
N GLN A 518 32.69 -19.33 21.48
CA GLN A 518 33.14 -18.33 20.51
C GLN A 518 33.54 -18.97 19.20
N ILE A 519 33.22 -18.33 18.08
CA ILE A 519 33.61 -18.81 16.75
C ILE A 519 33.84 -17.65 15.78
N ASP A 520 34.97 -17.70 15.05
CA ASP A 520 35.21 -16.84 13.89
C ASP A 520 34.44 -17.38 12.67
N VAL A 521 33.21 -16.90 12.47
CA VAL A 521 32.30 -17.35 11.40
C VAL A 521 32.77 -16.92 10.00
N GLU A 522 33.74 -16.01 9.90
CA GLU A 522 34.35 -15.62 8.62
C GLU A 522 35.41 -16.64 8.18
N ASN A 523 36.16 -17.20 9.12
CA ASN A 523 37.26 -18.13 8.85
C ASN A 523 36.89 -19.61 9.03
N HIS A 524 35.87 -19.91 9.84
CA HIS A 524 35.51 -21.28 10.25
C HIS A 524 34.10 -21.71 9.84
N ALA A 525 33.43 -20.96 8.96
CA ALA A 525 32.16 -21.35 8.36
C ALA A 525 32.17 -21.09 6.84
N HIS A 526 31.32 -21.79 6.07
CA HIS A 526 31.21 -21.52 4.64
C HIS A 526 30.50 -20.18 4.41
N ARG A 527 31.11 -19.34 3.55
CA ARG A 527 30.61 -18.02 3.20
C ARG A 527 29.75 -18.08 1.95
N PHE A 528 28.75 -17.21 1.88
CA PHE A 528 27.82 -17.09 0.75
C PHE A 528 27.00 -18.37 0.49
N THR A 529 26.81 -19.18 1.54
CA THR A 529 25.96 -20.36 1.59
C THR A 529 24.92 -20.19 2.69
N TYR A 530 23.90 -21.04 2.70
CA TYR A 530 23.00 -21.19 3.84
C TYR A 530 23.64 -22.12 4.88
N PRO A 531 23.42 -21.91 6.19
CA PRO A 531 22.86 -20.69 6.80
C PRO A 531 23.85 -19.51 6.80
N ALA A 532 23.30 -18.29 6.85
CA ALA A 532 24.10 -17.07 7.02
C ALA A 532 24.80 -17.04 8.41
N PRO A 533 25.79 -16.15 8.65
CA PRO A 533 26.52 -16.08 9.92
C PRO A 533 25.63 -15.98 11.17
N GLY A 534 24.54 -15.21 11.12
CA GLY A 534 23.61 -15.06 12.23
C GLY A 534 22.90 -16.37 12.59
N LYS A 535 22.30 -17.04 11.60
CA LYS A 535 21.65 -18.34 11.77
C LYS A 535 22.68 -19.43 12.14
N THR A 536 23.88 -19.44 11.54
CA THR A 536 24.98 -20.34 11.94
C THR A 536 25.31 -20.19 13.44
N THR A 537 25.37 -18.95 13.93
CA THR A 537 25.63 -18.67 15.36
C THR A 537 24.47 -19.14 16.24
N GLY A 538 23.23 -18.95 15.79
CA GLY A 538 22.02 -19.46 16.44
C GLY A 538 22.01 -21.00 16.55
N GLU A 539 22.28 -21.71 15.45
CA GLU A 539 22.33 -23.17 15.43
C GLU A 539 23.43 -23.75 16.33
N ILE A 540 24.60 -23.10 16.37
CA ILE A 540 25.66 -23.45 17.33
C ILE A 540 25.17 -23.22 18.76
N HIS A 541 24.50 -22.10 19.01
CA HIS A 541 23.96 -21.76 20.32
C HIS A 541 22.95 -22.81 20.80
N ASP A 542 21.92 -23.11 20.01
CA ASP A 542 20.87 -24.06 20.34
C ASP A 542 21.46 -25.45 20.64
N ARG A 543 22.42 -25.91 19.84
CA ARG A 543 23.13 -27.17 20.09
C ARG A 543 23.92 -27.15 21.40
N LYS A 544 24.54 -26.03 21.74
CA LYS A 544 25.32 -25.89 22.99
C LYS A 544 24.46 -25.73 24.23
N VAL A 545 23.30 -25.10 24.14
CA VAL A 545 22.33 -25.07 25.24
C VAL A 545 21.85 -26.49 25.53
N ALA A 546 21.42 -27.23 24.50
CA ALA A 546 20.95 -28.61 24.64
C ALA A 546 22.03 -29.56 25.19
N GLU A 547 23.29 -29.41 24.79
CA GLU A 547 24.42 -30.21 25.29
C GLU A 547 24.78 -29.90 26.75
N THR A 548 24.56 -28.66 27.21
CA THR A 548 25.12 -28.16 28.48
C THR A 548 24.11 -28.18 29.62
N GLY A 549 22.91 -27.65 29.41
CA GLY A 549 21.87 -27.50 30.45
C GLY A 549 22.20 -26.49 31.58
N ASP A 550 23.27 -25.70 31.42
CA ASP A 550 23.65 -24.56 32.28
C ASP A 550 23.59 -23.26 31.42
N PRO A 551 23.60 -22.05 32.00
CA PRO A 551 23.59 -20.79 31.23
C PRO A 551 24.70 -20.71 30.17
N VAL A 552 24.32 -20.32 28.95
CA VAL A 552 25.16 -20.30 27.75
C VAL A 552 25.17 -18.91 27.12
N ILE A 553 26.34 -18.51 26.63
CA ILE A 553 26.53 -17.38 25.73
C ILE A 553 27.28 -17.89 24.50
N THR A 554 26.83 -17.51 23.31
CA THR A 554 27.52 -17.82 22.05
C THR A 554 27.81 -16.53 21.29
N ILE A 555 29.06 -16.34 20.90
CA ILE A 555 29.54 -15.22 20.08
C ILE A 555 30.04 -15.76 18.75
N GLY A 556 29.34 -15.44 17.67
CA GLY A 556 29.83 -15.64 16.31
C GLY A 556 30.36 -14.33 15.75
N TYR A 557 31.67 -14.22 15.51
CA TYR A 557 32.27 -12.95 15.07
C TYR A 557 32.92 -13.06 13.69
N GLY A 558 32.79 -11.99 12.91
CA GLY A 558 33.43 -11.81 11.63
C GLY A 558 34.58 -10.80 11.70
N PRO A 559 34.96 -10.20 10.56
CA PRO A 559 36.03 -9.20 10.55
C PRO A 559 35.61 -7.89 11.22
N ASP A 560 34.36 -7.48 11.10
CA ASP A 560 33.83 -6.16 11.50
C ASP A 560 32.46 -6.25 12.22
N PHE A 561 32.07 -7.46 12.66
CA PHE A 561 30.83 -7.67 13.40
C PHE A 561 30.93 -8.83 14.40
N ALA A 562 30.01 -8.87 15.35
CA ALA A 562 29.71 -10.04 16.18
C ALA A 562 28.20 -10.20 16.37
N VAL A 563 27.76 -11.46 16.32
CA VAL A 563 26.40 -11.92 16.63
C VAL A 563 26.43 -12.58 17.99
N LEU A 564 25.49 -12.20 18.85
CA LEU A 564 25.42 -12.58 20.25
C LEU A 564 24.11 -13.33 20.50
N ARG A 565 24.22 -14.47 21.18
CA ARG A 565 23.08 -15.26 21.68
C ARG A 565 23.33 -15.62 23.14
N SER A 566 22.31 -15.57 23.98
CA SER A 566 22.38 -16.09 25.34
C SER A 566 21.14 -16.87 25.75
N ASP A 567 21.35 -17.77 26.68
CA ASP A 567 20.35 -18.56 27.38
C ASP A 567 20.77 -18.63 28.84
N GLY A 568 19.90 -18.25 29.77
CA GLY A 568 20.22 -18.14 31.18
C GLY A 568 21.06 -16.92 31.58
N VAL A 569 21.34 -15.98 30.66
CA VAL A 569 22.22 -14.81 30.91
C VAL A 569 21.63 -13.53 30.33
N ARG A 570 21.55 -12.48 31.15
CA ARG A 570 21.05 -11.16 30.76
C ARG A 570 22.12 -10.32 30.08
N LEU A 571 22.05 -10.22 28.76
CA LEU A 571 22.93 -9.40 27.93
C LEU A 571 22.28 -8.04 27.63
N ASP A 572 22.57 -7.02 28.44
CA ASP A 572 22.10 -5.65 28.15
C ASP A 572 22.88 -5.04 26.98
N ILE A 573 22.53 -5.44 25.75
CA ILE A 573 23.24 -5.06 24.52
C ILE A 573 23.28 -3.54 24.30
N PRO A 574 22.18 -2.77 24.44
CA PRO A 574 22.24 -1.32 24.29
C PRO A 574 23.21 -0.66 25.27
N ARG A 575 23.25 -1.13 26.53
CA ARG A 575 24.25 -0.69 27.51
C ARG A 575 25.66 -1.07 27.08
N TYR A 576 25.89 -2.31 26.63
CA TYR A 576 27.21 -2.75 26.18
C TYR A 576 27.71 -1.94 24.98
N VAL A 577 26.85 -1.64 23.99
CA VAL A 577 27.20 -0.77 22.85
C VAL A 577 27.64 0.61 23.33
N SER A 578 26.88 1.20 24.25
CA SER A 578 27.20 2.52 24.82
C SER A 578 28.54 2.52 25.55
N GLU A 579 28.75 1.54 26.44
CA GLU A 579 29.99 1.41 27.21
C GLU A 579 31.20 1.10 26.32
N LEU A 580 31.07 0.18 25.36
CA LEU A 580 32.14 -0.15 24.41
C LEU A 580 32.53 1.05 23.53
N THR A 581 31.56 1.89 23.17
CA THR A 581 31.81 3.14 22.42
C THR A 581 32.64 4.13 23.23
N GLU A 582 32.40 4.21 24.55
CA GLU A 582 33.16 5.09 25.45
C GLU A 582 34.54 4.52 25.80
N GLU A 583 34.65 3.21 25.97
CA GLU A 583 35.85 2.54 26.48
C GLU A 583 36.87 2.20 25.38
N VAL A 584 36.43 1.85 24.18
CA VAL A 584 37.29 1.39 23.09
C VAL A 584 37.54 2.53 22.08
N ASP A 585 38.55 3.36 22.36
CA ASP A 585 38.93 4.47 21.46
C ASP A 585 39.25 3.98 20.04
N GLY A 586 38.56 4.54 19.05
CA GLY A 586 38.66 4.11 17.65
C GLY A 586 37.92 2.80 17.32
N GLY A 587 37.20 2.20 18.27
CA GLY A 587 36.43 0.96 18.08
C GLY A 587 35.31 1.08 17.05
N GLY A 588 34.70 2.26 16.94
CA GLY A 588 33.59 2.52 16.01
C GLY A 588 32.42 1.57 16.24
N VAL A 589 32.11 1.31 17.51
CA VAL A 589 31.08 0.34 17.91
C VAL A 589 29.70 0.92 17.63
N SER A 590 28.85 0.11 17.02
CA SER A 590 27.43 0.39 16.81
C SER A 590 26.66 -0.93 16.79
N GLY A 591 25.34 -0.89 16.93
CA GLY A 591 24.50 -2.08 16.87
C GLY A 591 23.40 -2.03 17.92
N GLY A 592 22.68 -3.14 18.02
CA GLY A 592 21.46 -3.21 18.82
C GLY A 592 21.07 -4.66 19.11
N GLY A 593 20.01 -4.81 19.89
CA GLY A 593 19.50 -6.10 20.32
C GLY A 593 18.70 -6.00 21.61
N HIS A 594 18.22 -7.15 22.06
CA HIS A 594 17.48 -7.34 23.31
C HIS A 594 18.38 -7.94 24.40
N LEU A 595 17.77 -8.46 25.46
CA LEU A 595 18.48 -9.05 26.60
C LEU A 595 19.12 -10.43 26.30
N VAL A 596 18.72 -11.08 25.20
CA VAL A 596 19.16 -12.45 24.85
C VAL A 596 19.80 -12.59 23.47
N VAL A 597 19.58 -11.61 22.59
CA VAL A 597 20.08 -11.61 21.23
C VAL A 597 20.55 -10.21 20.87
N GLY A 598 21.66 -10.11 20.15
CA GLY A 598 22.04 -8.85 19.55
C GLY A 598 23.11 -9.00 18.49
N SER A 599 23.39 -7.89 17.81
CA SER A 599 24.54 -7.79 16.92
C SER A 599 25.23 -6.45 17.10
N ILE A 600 26.55 -6.48 16.93
CA ILE A 600 27.42 -5.32 17.06
C ILE A 600 28.36 -5.28 15.86
N LYS A 601 28.56 -4.08 15.33
CA LYS A 601 29.55 -3.75 14.31
C LYS A 601 30.69 -2.97 14.96
N PHE A 602 31.88 -3.11 14.40
CA PHE A 602 33.08 -2.42 14.86
C PHE A 602 34.10 -2.30 13.72
N VAL A 603 35.07 -1.40 13.88
CA VAL A 603 36.19 -1.30 12.95
C VAL A 603 37.00 -2.59 12.97
N SER A 604 37.24 -3.21 11.81
CA SER A 604 37.87 -4.54 11.75
C SER A 604 39.23 -4.65 12.40
N GLY A 605 40.02 -3.57 12.38
CA GLY A 605 41.32 -3.51 13.08
C GLY A 605 41.22 -3.45 14.61
N MET A 606 40.03 -3.21 15.14
CA MET A 606 39.73 -3.12 16.58
C MET A 606 38.99 -4.35 17.12
N ARG A 607 38.72 -5.35 16.26
CA ARG A 607 37.97 -6.56 16.60
C ARG A 607 38.39 -7.17 17.93
N ASP A 608 39.68 -7.51 18.07
CA ASP A 608 40.16 -8.22 19.26
C ASP A 608 39.92 -7.39 20.53
N ALA A 609 40.14 -6.07 20.48
CA ALA A 609 39.90 -5.18 21.62
C ALA A 609 38.40 -5.04 21.97
N VAL A 610 37.52 -5.01 20.98
CA VAL A 610 36.07 -4.92 21.19
C VAL A 610 35.52 -6.23 21.74
N ILE A 611 35.93 -7.37 21.19
CA ILE A 611 35.48 -8.69 21.66
C ILE A 611 35.99 -8.98 23.07
N GLU A 612 37.26 -8.67 23.39
CA GLU A 612 37.80 -8.81 24.75
C GLU A 612 36.98 -7.98 25.75
N ALA A 613 36.74 -6.70 25.46
CA ALA A 613 35.95 -5.82 26.34
C ALA A 613 34.48 -6.28 26.48
N LEU A 614 33.89 -6.82 25.40
CA LEU A 614 32.55 -7.38 25.43
C LEU A 614 32.48 -8.61 26.34
N VAL A 615 33.45 -9.53 26.22
CA VAL A 615 33.52 -10.74 27.06
C VAL A 615 33.69 -10.38 28.53
N GLU A 616 34.50 -9.36 28.86
CA GLU A 616 34.62 -8.85 30.24
C GLU A 616 33.25 -8.41 30.80
N LYS A 617 32.47 -7.67 30.02
CA LYS A 617 31.11 -7.24 30.41
C LYS A 617 30.16 -8.43 30.59
N MET A 618 30.25 -9.42 29.71
CA MET A 618 29.46 -10.66 29.79
C MET A 618 29.82 -11.51 31.00
N ALA A 619 31.07 -11.47 31.45
CA ALA A 619 31.52 -12.18 32.65
C ALA A 619 30.95 -11.57 33.94
N ASP A 620 30.58 -10.28 33.92
CA ASP A 620 29.91 -9.57 35.01
C ASP A 620 28.37 -9.60 34.89
N ALA A 621 27.82 -10.20 33.84
CA ALA A 621 26.38 -10.25 33.59
C ALA A 621 25.63 -11.10 34.62
N GLU A 622 24.39 -10.72 34.90
CA GLU A 622 23.49 -11.45 35.80
C GLU A 622 22.99 -12.74 35.12
N LEU A 623 23.03 -13.84 35.88
CA LEU A 623 22.40 -15.09 35.48
C LEU A 623 20.91 -15.04 35.82
N ASP A 624 20.08 -15.43 34.87
CA ASP A 624 18.63 -15.44 34.99
C ASP A 624 18.09 -16.70 34.32
N GLU A 625 17.75 -17.72 35.12
CA GLU A 625 17.29 -19.02 34.62
C GLU A 625 15.92 -18.94 33.92
N GLU A 626 15.17 -17.83 34.08
CA GLU A 626 13.90 -17.61 33.39
C GLU A 626 14.10 -16.99 31.99
N LEU A 627 15.34 -16.67 31.61
CA LEU A 627 15.66 -15.89 30.42
C LEU A 627 16.30 -16.79 29.34
N GLY A 628 15.52 -17.27 28.37
CA GLY A 628 15.98 -18.18 27.32
C GLY A 628 15.99 -17.54 25.93
N SER A 629 16.85 -18.03 25.04
CA SER A 629 16.67 -17.83 23.59
C SER A 629 16.45 -19.13 22.84
N SER A 630 16.53 -20.28 23.52
CA SER A 630 16.39 -21.61 22.93
C SER A 630 15.26 -22.42 23.56
N THR A 631 14.55 -23.20 22.75
CA THR A 631 13.61 -24.24 23.20
C THR A 631 14.39 -25.53 23.45
N ALA A 632 15.03 -25.67 24.61
CA ALA A 632 15.48 -26.98 25.05
C ALA A 632 14.26 -27.87 25.31
N LEU A 633 13.94 -28.76 24.35
CA LEU A 633 12.94 -29.82 24.55
C LEU A 633 13.37 -30.66 25.77
N PRO A 634 12.50 -30.88 26.77
CA PRO A 634 12.75 -31.94 27.73
C PRO A 634 12.80 -33.27 26.96
N GLU A 635 13.89 -34.04 27.09
CA GLU A 635 13.94 -35.42 26.59
C GLU A 635 12.71 -36.18 27.13
N GLU A 636 11.81 -36.59 26.23
CA GLU A 636 10.75 -37.53 26.59
C GLU A 636 11.39 -38.85 27.07
N VAL A 637 10.94 -39.32 28.24
CA VAL A 637 11.28 -40.64 28.80
C VAL A 637 10.43 -41.75 28.17
#